data_AF-A0A292S2K0-F1
#
_entry.id   AF-A0A292S2K0-F1
#
_cell.length_a   1.000
_cell.length_b   1.000
_cell.length_c   1.000
_cell.angle_alpha   90.00
_cell.angle_beta   90.00
_cell.angle_gamma   90.00
#
_symmetry.space_group_name_H-M   'P 1'
#
loop_
_entity.id
_entity.type
_entity.pdbx_description
1 polymer ?
#
loop_
_entity_poly.entity_id
_entity_poly.type
_entity_poly.pdbx_seq_one_letter_code
_entity_poly.pdbx_strand_id
1 'polypeptide(L)'
;NFSINTKLSTQIGAYSVAEENVMMGLDMLSTASSALDQMSNLASRLRCLAAQAQNGTYGTQSLSAVKSEANALVAEIKSIFGKTEYNGIKLLNSLSEKLIEDEPIRQTPPAGIVPNPSYNGFIENPQDYSDAEVAAMTALSGVSSSTRIRDGQYSITTLEEFEQFAEMSRAANIQGGEFVLGADIDLSSYSAGEGFIPIAAGINSSADFKCEFNGNGHTISNLYINRPDTDNVGLFSLMCDVKNLCLTNVDVIGGKSTGALMGYAFSNSPEISNCYIASGSVKGTTGVGGLVGRFSDIDGNILNCYSDAEVSGETKAGGLLGEIYLPNGSVINSFSHGNVTASSDYAGGLIGYTERVSLENCYAEGNITGKRFVGGVVGYAMELIAVNCFAKGKVTGTSMVGGFAGYAGGSSSGNIIENCYAYGEVIGEKSVGGFAGLTSGSTNGNGLILKACHALGNVTATQQVGGLVGNFSFHNSVYNCSATGTVKGTSCVGGLIGDGYAMKEIKNCYSTGDVIAKGDFVGGIIGRTSNSNATDITGCYSTGNISGVEKVGGVMGFCDAILSLSDCYSTGNISGQKDVGGVVGYLSWMRGPMTGCSSQGRVSGDTNIGGLVGQISSFQDLSIDNCISSAEVSGNNSAGSFIGRIEKLKTISVTNCKTAALDLDTIGSTSSSISNEVLQNMLNGIEVVEVERVDPSKIKITLQVGINSDANSKLTFNTSFSAEVIDALLDIDILNTSALEVLDFFINEVNQKQVEYGAVENRLQSALEQISVSYDNLVSTQSTIRDADIAEESSSYIRNQILQQAASTLMATANQTPAIALQLL
;
A
#
# COMPACT_ATOMS: atom_id res chain seq x y z
N ASN A 1 49.48 56.14 10.70
CA ASN A 1 49.53 54.81 11.35
C ASN A 1 48.19 54.31 11.90
N PHE A 2 47.31 55.16 12.43
CA PHE A 2 46.00 54.73 12.98
C PHE A 2 45.21 53.77 12.07
N SER A 3 44.95 54.15 10.80
CA SER A 3 44.19 53.28 9.88
C SER A 3 44.89 51.95 9.54
N ILE A 4 46.22 51.89 9.62
CA ILE A 4 47.01 50.67 9.39
C ILE A 4 46.97 49.77 10.64
N ASN A 5 47.14 50.35 11.83
CA ASN A 5 47.06 49.63 13.10
C ASN A 5 45.65 49.06 13.35
N THR A 6 44.60 49.82 13.00
CA THR A 6 43.21 49.32 13.06
C THR A 6 43.02 48.12 12.12
N LYS A 7 43.54 48.19 10.88
CA LYS A 7 43.46 47.07 9.92
C LYS A 7 44.22 45.83 10.40
N LEU A 8 45.43 46.00 10.96
CA LEU A 8 46.22 44.90 11.52
C LEU A 8 45.52 44.29 12.74
N SER A 9 44.94 45.10 13.62
CA SER A 9 44.17 44.62 14.77
C SER A 9 42.98 43.75 14.33
N THR A 10 42.26 44.17 13.29
CA THR A 10 41.18 43.38 12.70
C THR A 10 41.67 42.07 12.09
N GLN A 11 42.82 42.08 11.41
CA GLN A 11 43.41 40.86 10.85
C GLN A 11 43.90 39.88 11.92
N ILE A 12 44.55 40.36 12.98
CA ILE A 12 44.97 39.54 14.12
C ILE A 12 43.75 38.89 14.79
N GLY A 13 42.68 39.67 15.01
CA GLY A 13 41.42 39.14 15.52
C GLY A 13 40.81 38.06 14.60
N ALA A 14 40.86 38.26 13.29
CA ALA A 14 40.36 37.28 12.32
C ALA A 14 41.18 35.98 12.31
N TYR A 15 42.51 36.06 12.39
CA TYR A 15 43.37 34.88 12.45
C TYR A 15 43.23 34.11 13.78
N SER A 16 43.04 34.82 14.91
CA SER A 16 42.75 34.18 16.21
C SER A 16 41.48 33.33 16.15
N VAL A 17 40.41 33.86 15.52
CA VAL A 17 39.15 33.12 15.34
C VAL A 17 39.32 31.96 14.37
N ALA A 18 40.14 32.12 13.32
CA ALA A 18 40.44 31.02 12.39
C ALA A 18 41.21 29.88 13.09
N GLU A 19 42.14 30.19 13.99
CA GLU A 19 42.86 29.22 14.82
C GLU A 19 41.90 28.43 15.71
N GLU A 20 41.00 29.12 16.42
CA GLU A 20 39.95 28.50 17.25
C GLU A 20 39.03 27.59 16.43
N ASN A 21 38.60 28.02 15.23
CA ASN A 21 37.77 27.21 14.34
C ASN A 21 38.46 25.92 13.89
N VAL A 22 39.76 25.98 13.61
CA VAL A 22 40.54 24.79 13.22
C VAL A 22 40.68 23.82 14.38
N MET A 23 40.95 24.32 15.60
CA MET A 23 41.01 23.49 16.80
C MET A 23 39.67 22.79 17.09
N MET A 24 38.55 23.51 17.01
CA MET A 24 37.21 22.92 17.16
C MET A 24 36.91 21.85 16.10
N GLY A 25 37.40 22.06 14.86
CA GLY A 25 37.27 21.08 13.79
C GLY A 25 38.05 19.78 14.05
N LEU A 26 39.24 19.88 14.64
CA LEU A 26 40.07 18.73 15.03
C LEU A 26 39.40 17.93 16.16
N ASP A 27 38.86 18.60 17.18
CA ASP A 27 38.15 17.93 18.30
C ASP A 27 36.90 17.17 17.82
N MET A 28 36.17 17.76 16.88
CA MET A 28 34.99 17.17 16.24
C MET A 28 35.34 15.90 15.45
N LEU A 29 36.41 15.94 14.66
CA LEU A 29 36.88 14.78 13.88
C LEU A 29 37.42 13.67 14.78
N SER A 30 38.13 14.01 15.85
CA SER A 30 38.63 13.03 16.83
C SER A 30 37.48 12.27 17.51
N THR A 31 36.39 12.97 17.83
CA THR A 31 35.16 12.38 18.38
C THR A 31 34.52 11.41 17.39
N ALA A 32 34.41 11.80 16.12
CA ALA A 32 33.84 10.95 15.08
C ALA A 32 34.73 9.72 14.79
N SER A 33 36.05 9.91 14.67
CA SER A 33 37.03 8.84 14.44
C SER A 33 37.00 7.77 15.53
N SER A 34 36.90 8.20 16.80
CA SER A 34 36.77 7.30 17.95
C SER A 34 35.50 6.44 17.91
N ALA A 35 34.38 7.02 17.44
CA ALA A 35 33.13 6.28 17.28
C ALA A 35 33.21 5.24 16.14
N LEU A 36 33.87 5.59 15.03
CA LEU A 36 34.09 4.67 13.90
C LEU A 36 34.99 3.49 14.29
N ASP A 37 36.02 3.72 15.10
CA ASP A 37 36.87 2.65 15.64
C ASP A 37 36.07 1.66 16.49
N GLN A 38 35.17 2.15 17.34
CA GLN A 38 34.31 1.28 18.14
C GLN A 38 33.35 0.47 17.25
N MET A 39 32.74 1.09 16.25
CA MET A 39 31.84 0.40 15.31
C MET A 39 32.57 -0.67 14.49
N SER A 40 33.78 -0.40 14.01
CA SER A 40 34.60 -1.35 13.25
C SER A 40 34.94 -2.60 14.09
N ASN A 41 35.29 -2.41 15.37
CA ASN A 41 35.55 -3.50 16.30
C ASN A 41 34.30 -4.35 16.58
N LEU A 42 33.13 -3.71 16.79
CA LEU A 42 31.86 -4.41 17.02
C LEU A 42 31.40 -5.19 15.79
N ALA A 43 31.52 -4.61 14.59
CA ALA A 43 31.16 -5.26 13.33
C ALA A 43 32.08 -6.45 13.03
N SER A 44 33.38 -6.34 13.32
CA SER A 44 34.33 -7.45 13.19
C SER A 44 33.96 -8.62 14.11
N ARG A 45 33.51 -8.34 15.35
CA ARG A 45 32.98 -9.36 16.27
C ARG A 45 31.69 -9.99 15.74
N LEU A 46 30.77 -9.18 15.24
CA LEU A 46 29.50 -9.63 14.65
C LEU A 46 29.72 -10.55 13.44
N ARG A 47 30.73 -10.24 12.60
CA ARG A 47 31.18 -11.08 11.49
C ARG A 47 31.70 -12.44 11.94
N CYS A 48 32.46 -12.50 13.04
CA CYS A 48 32.90 -13.78 13.61
C CYS A 48 31.72 -14.63 14.08
N LEU A 49 30.70 -14.02 14.70
CA LEU A 49 29.49 -14.72 15.14
C LEU A 49 28.65 -15.21 13.95
N ALA A 50 28.52 -14.41 12.90
CA ALA A 50 27.87 -14.83 11.66
C ALA A 50 28.60 -16.04 11.04
N ALA A 51 29.93 -16.01 10.94
CA ALA A 51 30.70 -17.16 10.45
C ALA A 51 30.56 -18.41 11.33
N GLN A 52 30.44 -18.22 12.65
CA GLN A 52 30.16 -19.31 13.58
C GLN A 52 28.75 -19.90 13.37
N ALA A 53 27.74 -19.05 13.14
CA ALA A 53 26.36 -19.46 12.88
C ALA A 53 26.18 -20.18 11.54
N GLN A 54 27.01 -19.87 10.53
CA GLN A 54 27.02 -20.55 9.23
C GLN A 54 27.65 -21.96 9.29
N ASN A 55 28.30 -22.32 10.40
CA ASN A 55 28.86 -23.64 10.59
C ASN A 55 27.76 -24.64 11.02
N GLY A 56 27.43 -25.61 10.17
CA GLY A 56 26.38 -26.62 10.40
C GLY A 56 26.65 -27.63 11.54
N THR A 57 27.60 -27.36 12.43
CA THR A 57 27.95 -28.20 13.58
C THR A 57 27.32 -27.75 14.91
N TYR A 58 26.61 -26.61 14.92
CA TYR A 58 25.98 -26.05 16.13
C TYR A 58 24.50 -26.44 16.25
N GLY A 59 24.07 -26.82 17.47
CA GLY A 59 22.66 -27.11 17.78
C GLY A 59 21.81 -25.84 17.95
N THR A 60 20.48 -25.99 17.91
CA THR A 60 19.49 -24.88 17.96
C THR A 60 19.62 -23.99 19.20
N GLN A 61 19.96 -24.55 20.37
CA GLN A 61 20.18 -23.78 21.60
C GLN A 61 21.44 -22.91 21.52
N SER A 62 22.53 -23.42 20.95
CA SER A 62 23.77 -22.65 20.75
C SER A 62 23.58 -21.54 19.72
N LEU A 63 22.84 -21.80 18.63
CA LEU A 63 22.50 -20.79 17.62
C LEU A 63 21.60 -19.69 18.20
N SER A 64 20.68 -20.02 19.11
CA SER A 64 19.86 -19.02 19.81
C SER A 64 20.69 -18.11 20.73
N ALA A 65 21.69 -18.65 21.43
CA ALA A 65 22.61 -17.86 22.26
C ALA A 65 23.50 -16.93 21.41
N VAL A 66 24.03 -17.44 20.29
CA VAL A 66 24.82 -16.65 19.33
C VAL A 66 23.99 -15.53 18.70
N LYS A 67 22.71 -15.79 18.36
CA LYS A 67 21.77 -14.76 17.89
C LYS A 67 21.50 -13.69 18.94
N SER A 68 21.39 -14.07 20.21
CA SER A 68 21.22 -13.10 21.30
C SER A 68 22.44 -12.19 21.48
N GLU A 69 23.67 -12.73 21.39
CA GLU A 69 24.90 -11.93 21.43
C GLU A 69 24.98 -10.99 20.22
N ALA A 70 24.67 -11.48 19.02
CA ALA A 70 24.66 -10.69 17.79
C ALA A 70 23.67 -9.51 17.86
N ASN A 71 22.45 -9.74 18.34
CA ASN A 71 21.44 -8.68 18.49
C ASN A 71 21.90 -7.59 19.48
N ALA A 72 22.62 -7.95 20.55
CA ALA A 72 23.17 -6.99 21.49
C ALA A 72 24.26 -6.11 20.84
N LEU A 73 25.12 -6.70 19.99
CA LEU A 73 26.14 -5.94 19.25
C LEU A 73 25.51 -5.01 18.22
N VAL A 74 24.47 -5.45 17.50
CA VAL A 74 23.72 -4.61 16.55
C VAL A 74 23.06 -3.43 17.27
N ALA A 75 22.47 -3.67 18.45
CA ALA A 75 21.88 -2.62 19.27
C ALA A 75 22.92 -1.59 19.76
N GLU A 76 24.13 -2.04 20.10
CA GLU A 76 25.22 -1.14 20.50
C GLU A 76 25.72 -0.30 19.32
N ILE A 77 25.90 -0.89 18.14
CA ILE A 77 26.23 -0.17 16.89
C ILE A 77 25.15 0.90 16.60
N LYS A 78 23.87 0.55 16.76
CA LYS A 78 22.75 1.49 16.63
C LYS A 78 22.83 2.63 17.65
N SER A 79 23.26 2.35 18.88
CA SER A 79 23.42 3.36 19.93
C SER A 79 24.54 4.35 19.60
N ILE A 80 25.70 3.84 19.19
CA ILE A 80 26.85 4.68 18.78
C ILE A 80 26.43 5.56 17.59
N PHE A 81 25.77 4.97 16.60
CA PHE A 81 25.28 5.71 15.44
C PHE A 81 24.29 6.84 15.82
N GLY A 82 23.34 6.57 16.72
CA GLY A 82 22.31 7.53 17.12
C GLY A 82 22.76 8.62 18.10
N LYS A 83 23.85 8.40 18.85
CA LYS A 83 24.30 9.29 19.95
C LYS A 83 25.60 10.04 19.69
N THR A 84 26.30 9.77 18.60
CA THR A 84 27.56 10.46 18.29
C THR A 84 27.27 11.88 17.82
N GLU A 85 27.48 12.85 18.70
CA GLU A 85 27.29 14.28 18.43
C GLU A 85 28.43 15.13 19.02
N TYR A 86 28.67 16.31 18.43
CA TYR A 86 29.56 17.34 18.96
C TYR A 86 28.83 18.68 18.98
N ASN A 87 28.72 19.30 20.16
CA ASN A 87 27.95 20.55 20.37
C ASN A 87 26.52 20.49 19.78
N GLY A 88 25.84 19.34 19.91
CA GLY A 88 24.48 19.11 19.38
C GLY A 88 24.40 18.87 17.87
N ILE A 89 25.54 18.76 17.19
CA ILE A 89 25.64 18.38 15.78
C ILE A 89 25.88 16.87 15.72
N LYS A 90 24.92 16.11 15.19
CA LYS A 90 25.09 14.66 14.91
C LYS A 90 26.23 14.48 13.92
N LEU A 91 27.21 13.62 14.25
CA LEU A 91 28.39 13.34 13.43
C LEU A 91 28.22 12.11 12.55
N LEU A 92 27.22 11.27 12.83
CA LEU A 92 26.87 10.08 12.08
C LEU A 92 25.38 10.15 11.77
N ASN A 93 25.00 10.12 10.50
CA ASN A 93 23.60 10.11 10.08
C ASN A 93 23.37 9.19 8.87
N SER A 94 22.16 8.64 8.79
CA SER A 94 21.65 7.97 7.60
C SER A 94 20.82 8.99 6.82
N LEU A 95 20.79 8.87 5.49
CA LEU A 95 20.11 9.81 4.59
C LEU A 95 18.57 9.85 4.73
N SER A 96 17.96 9.29 5.79
CA SER A 96 16.51 9.15 5.93
C SER A 96 15.85 10.02 7.02
N GLU A 97 16.60 10.80 7.80
CA GLU A 97 16.04 11.42 9.02
C GLU A 97 16.07 12.96 9.00
N LYS A 98 15.22 13.57 8.16
CA LYS A 98 14.50 14.83 8.47
C LYS A 98 13.57 15.20 7.31
N LEU A 99 12.26 14.97 7.49
CA LEU A 99 11.11 15.75 6.99
C LEU A 99 9.80 14.93 7.16
N ILE A 100 9.48 14.47 8.37
CA ILE A 100 8.12 14.02 8.74
C ILE A 100 7.90 14.35 10.23
N GLU A 101 7.59 15.61 10.54
CA GLU A 101 6.80 15.94 11.74
C GLU A 101 5.39 16.24 11.26
N ASP A 102 4.66 15.16 11.01
CA ASP A 102 3.24 14.94 11.31
C ASP A 102 2.91 13.57 10.71
N GLU A 103 2.63 12.61 11.59
CA GLU A 103 2.39 11.19 11.30
C GLU A 103 1.52 10.93 10.06
N PRO A 104 2.05 10.34 8.97
CA PRO A 104 1.28 9.38 8.19
C PRO A 104 1.43 8.05 8.90
N ILE A 105 0.32 7.54 9.42
CA ILE A 105 0.19 6.23 10.05
C ILE A 105 0.96 5.20 9.22
N ARG A 106 2.16 4.85 9.65
CA ARG A 106 2.94 3.76 9.07
C ARG A 106 2.33 2.49 9.64
N GLN A 107 1.15 2.13 9.14
CA GLN A 107 0.74 0.73 9.17
C GLN A 107 1.74 0.00 8.28
N THR A 108 2.84 -0.45 8.88
CA THR A 108 3.31 -1.81 8.60
C THR A 108 2.06 -2.68 8.48
N PRO A 109 1.85 -3.42 7.37
CA PRO A 109 0.80 -4.43 7.37
C PRO A 109 0.98 -5.21 8.66
N PRO A 110 -0.06 -5.34 9.50
CA PRO A 110 0.09 -6.13 10.70
C PRO A 110 0.62 -7.49 10.25
N ALA A 111 1.85 -7.81 10.63
CA ALA A 111 2.30 -9.18 10.69
C ALA A 111 1.39 -9.85 11.73
N GLY A 112 0.23 -10.35 11.28
CA GLY A 112 -0.81 -10.83 12.19
C GLY A 112 -2.27 -10.65 11.77
N ILE A 113 -2.63 -10.01 10.65
CA ILE A 113 -3.99 -10.15 10.09
C ILE A 113 -3.92 -11.02 8.83
N VAL A 114 -3.54 -12.29 9.02
CA VAL A 114 -4.42 -13.31 8.47
C VAL A 114 -5.74 -13.08 9.21
N PRO A 115 -6.91 -12.86 8.56
CA PRO A 115 -8.15 -13.06 9.29
C PRO A 115 -7.99 -14.42 9.94
N ASN A 116 -7.94 -14.42 11.27
CA ASN A 116 -7.64 -15.61 12.02
C ASN A 116 -8.65 -16.67 11.54
N PRO A 117 -8.22 -17.72 10.82
CA PRO A 117 -9.16 -18.75 10.39
C PRO A 117 -9.78 -19.43 11.62
N SER A 118 -9.20 -19.23 12.81
CA SER A 118 -9.85 -19.52 14.08
C SER A 118 -10.80 -18.39 14.51
N TYR A 119 -11.92 -18.23 13.79
CA TYR A 119 -13.16 -17.98 14.52
C TYR A 119 -13.40 -19.24 15.38
N ASN A 120 -12.98 -19.18 16.64
CA ASN A 120 -13.08 -20.24 17.66
C ASN A 120 -14.54 -20.62 18.02
N GLY A 121 -15.52 -20.23 17.21
CA GLY A 121 -16.89 -20.72 17.27
C GLY A 121 -17.23 -21.74 16.18
N PHE A 122 -16.31 -22.04 15.25
CA PHE A 122 -16.51 -23.13 14.29
C PHE A 122 -16.33 -24.48 14.98
N ILE A 123 -17.44 -25.17 15.09
CA ILE A 123 -17.51 -26.56 15.47
C ILE A 123 -17.34 -27.36 14.18
N GLU A 124 -16.13 -27.87 13.93
CA GLU A 124 -15.80 -28.67 12.74
C GLU A 124 -16.50 -30.03 12.70
N ASN A 125 -17.10 -30.44 13.83
CA ASN A 125 -17.62 -31.78 14.00
C ASN A 125 -19.16 -31.76 14.17
N PRO A 126 -19.93 -32.29 13.21
CA PRO A 126 -21.40 -32.34 13.30
C PRO A 126 -21.93 -32.96 14.60
N GLN A 127 -21.17 -33.90 15.19
CA GLN A 127 -21.48 -34.58 16.45
C GLN A 127 -21.56 -33.65 17.67
N ASP A 128 -20.89 -32.50 17.62
CA ASP A 128 -20.89 -31.52 18.70
C ASP A 128 -22.22 -30.72 18.77
N TYR A 129 -23.12 -30.89 17.79
CA TYR A 129 -24.49 -30.36 17.77
C TYR A 129 -25.56 -31.38 18.22
N SER A 130 -25.14 -32.53 18.76
CA SER A 130 -26.06 -33.57 19.24
C SER A 130 -26.74 -33.14 20.56
N ASP A 131 -27.91 -32.54 20.45
CA ASP A 131 -28.63 -31.97 21.60
C ASP A 131 -30.02 -32.58 21.83
N ALA A 132 -30.60 -33.28 20.85
CA ALA A 132 -31.98 -33.75 20.94
C ALA A 132 -32.09 -35.23 21.38
N GLU A 133 -32.78 -35.47 22.50
CA GLU A 133 -33.15 -36.83 22.95
C GLU A 133 -34.27 -37.42 22.08
N VAL A 134 -33.86 -38.17 21.06
CA VAL A 134 -34.76 -38.76 20.05
C VAL A 134 -35.72 -39.82 20.64
N ALA A 135 -35.39 -40.40 21.79
CA ALA A 135 -36.19 -41.44 22.46
C ALA A 135 -37.56 -40.96 22.97
N ALA A 136 -37.73 -39.66 23.20
CA ALA A 136 -39.00 -39.08 23.65
C ALA A 136 -39.95 -38.72 22.48
N MET A 137 -39.47 -38.78 21.23
CA MET A 137 -40.20 -38.38 20.03
C MET A 137 -41.06 -39.52 19.47
N THR A 138 -42.02 -39.18 18.61
CA THR A 138 -42.84 -40.20 17.94
C THR A 138 -42.03 -40.84 16.81
N ALA A 139 -41.71 -42.14 16.93
CA ALA A 139 -41.06 -42.88 15.84
C ALA A 139 -41.91 -42.82 14.57
N LEU A 140 -41.31 -42.43 13.44
CA LEU A 140 -42.04 -42.23 12.20
C LEU A 140 -42.64 -43.53 11.68
N SER A 141 -42.02 -44.68 11.97
CA SER A 141 -42.57 -46.00 11.67
C SER A 141 -43.95 -46.27 12.30
N GLY A 142 -44.30 -45.55 13.37
CA GLY A 142 -45.59 -45.63 14.06
C GLY A 142 -46.69 -44.80 13.41
N VAL A 143 -46.38 -43.98 12.41
CA VAL A 143 -47.32 -43.08 11.72
C VAL A 143 -47.73 -43.69 10.38
N SER A 144 -49.02 -43.70 10.05
CA SER A 144 -49.47 -44.12 8.71
C SER A 144 -49.01 -43.13 7.63
N SER A 145 -48.56 -43.62 6.47
CA SER A 145 -48.09 -42.79 5.34
C SER A 145 -49.17 -41.88 4.73
N SER A 146 -50.45 -42.14 5.02
CA SER A 146 -51.60 -41.30 4.64
C SER A 146 -51.96 -40.21 5.66
N THR A 147 -51.33 -40.20 6.83
CA THR A 147 -51.59 -39.21 7.88
C THR A 147 -51.05 -37.85 7.48
N ARG A 148 -51.88 -36.80 7.58
CA ARG A 148 -51.45 -35.41 7.41
C ARG A 148 -50.82 -34.88 8.69
N ILE A 149 -49.51 -34.70 8.68
CA ILE A 149 -48.73 -34.11 9.77
C ILE A 149 -48.77 -32.58 9.63
N ARG A 150 -49.10 -31.90 10.73
CA ARG A 150 -49.15 -30.42 10.81
C ARG A 150 -48.31 -29.84 11.95
N ASP A 151 -47.99 -30.66 12.94
CA ASP A 151 -47.23 -30.31 14.13
C ASP A 151 -46.75 -31.60 14.83
N GLY A 152 -45.87 -31.49 15.81
CA GLY A 152 -45.29 -32.60 16.58
C GLY A 152 -43.82 -32.90 16.24
N GLN A 153 -43.18 -33.72 17.07
CA GLN A 153 -41.78 -34.14 16.90
C GLN A 153 -41.71 -35.62 16.53
N TYR A 154 -40.97 -35.92 15.46
CA TYR A 154 -40.85 -37.25 14.88
C TYR A 154 -39.39 -37.67 14.75
N SER A 155 -39.11 -38.92 15.11
CA SER A 155 -37.77 -39.49 15.01
C SER A 155 -37.59 -40.35 13.76
N ILE A 156 -36.41 -40.24 13.15
CA ILE A 156 -35.98 -41.05 12.00
C ILE A 156 -34.65 -41.72 12.37
N THR A 157 -34.68 -43.03 12.57
CA THR A 157 -33.58 -43.84 13.06
C THR A 157 -33.13 -44.92 12.07
N THR A 158 -33.90 -45.14 11.00
CA THR A 158 -33.59 -46.12 9.96
C THR A 158 -33.80 -45.55 8.55
N LEU A 159 -33.20 -46.23 7.56
CA LEU A 159 -33.42 -45.89 6.15
C LEU A 159 -34.89 -46.04 5.75
N GLU A 160 -35.60 -47.06 6.25
CA GLU A 160 -37.02 -47.28 5.96
C GLU A 160 -37.90 -46.13 6.46
N GLU A 161 -37.60 -45.58 7.64
CA GLU A 161 -38.28 -44.37 8.16
C GLU A 161 -37.96 -43.14 7.31
N PHE A 162 -36.73 -43.00 6.84
CA PHE A 162 -36.33 -41.92 5.95
C PHE A 162 -37.03 -41.99 4.58
N GLU A 163 -37.17 -43.19 4.01
CA GLU A 163 -37.94 -43.45 2.80
C GLU A 163 -39.43 -43.12 2.99
N GLN A 164 -40.00 -43.51 4.13
CA GLN A 164 -41.37 -43.16 4.50
C GLN A 164 -41.56 -41.64 4.56
N PHE A 165 -40.62 -40.90 5.17
CA PHE A 165 -40.63 -39.44 5.17
C PHE A 165 -40.64 -38.86 3.75
N ALA A 166 -39.76 -39.38 2.88
CA ALA A 166 -39.68 -38.95 1.48
C ALA A 166 -40.96 -39.26 0.70
N GLU A 167 -41.64 -40.38 0.95
CA GLU A 167 -42.94 -40.70 0.36
C GLU A 167 -44.06 -39.77 0.85
N MET A 168 -44.15 -39.55 2.16
CA MET A 168 -45.14 -38.67 2.77
C MET A 168 -45.00 -37.21 2.28
N SER A 169 -43.77 -36.74 2.09
CA SER A 169 -43.50 -35.41 1.54
C SER A 169 -44.07 -35.23 0.14
N ARG A 170 -43.85 -36.20 -0.76
CA ARG A 170 -44.33 -36.19 -2.16
C ARG A 170 -45.84 -36.32 -2.26
N ALA A 171 -46.48 -36.91 -1.24
CA ALA A 171 -47.93 -37.01 -1.14
C ALA A 171 -48.61 -35.77 -0.52
N ALA A 172 -47.86 -34.69 -0.25
CA ALA A 172 -48.36 -33.47 0.42
C ALA A 172 -48.98 -33.76 1.81
N ASN A 173 -48.41 -34.73 2.53
CA ASN A 173 -48.85 -35.13 3.86
C ASN A 173 -48.01 -34.50 4.98
N ILE A 174 -46.98 -33.72 4.66
CA ILE A 174 -46.12 -33.04 5.64
C ILE A 174 -46.29 -31.54 5.50
N GLN A 175 -47.09 -30.93 6.37
CA GLN A 175 -47.44 -29.51 6.36
C GLN A 175 -47.01 -28.78 7.65
N GLY A 176 -46.18 -29.45 8.47
CA GLY A 176 -45.51 -28.91 9.65
C GLY A 176 -44.82 -30.04 10.44
N GLY A 177 -44.44 -29.76 11.68
CA GLY A 177 -43.73 -30.68 12.56
C GLY A 177 -42.20 -30.65 12.39
N GLU A 178 -41.51 -31.19 13.40
CA GLU A 178 -40.06 -31.33 13.46
C GLU A 178 -39.69 -32.81 13.25
N PHE A 179 -38.76 -33.07 12.33
CA PHE A 179 -38.26 -34.39 12.00
C PHE A 179 -36.78 -34.46 12.34
N VAL A 180 -36.42 -35.37 13.25
CA VAL A 180 -35.10 -35.42 13.86
C VAL A 180 -34.43 -36.75 13.57
N LEU A 181 -33.21 -36.73 13.01
CA LEU A 181 -32.42 -37.93 12.85
C LEU A 181 -31.94 -38.45 14.22
N GLY A 182 -32.03 -39.76 14.43
CA GLY A 182 -31.43 -40.45 15.58
C GLY A 182 -30.35 -41.45 15.22
N ALA A 183 -30.02 -41.56 13.94
CA ALA A 183 -28.91 -42.35 13.41
C ALA A 183 -28.47 -41.80 12.06
N ASP A 184 -27.26 -42.18 11.63
CA ASP A 184 -26.78 -41.91 10.27
C ASP A 184 -27.58 -42.71 9.23
N ILE A 185 -27.80 -42.12 8.05
CA ILE A 185 -28.55 -42.73 6.95
C ILE A 185 -27.60 -43.00 5.78
N ASP A 186 -27.64 -44.21 5.23
CA ASP A 186 -26.87 -44.59 4.03
C ASP A 186 -27.80 -44.80 2.84
N LEU A 187 -27.61 -44.02 1.78
CA LEU A 187 -28.38 -44.07 0.53
C LEU A 187 -27.70 -44.90 -0.58
N SER A 188 -26.70 -45.72 -0.25
CA SER A 188 -25.97 -46.56 -1.21
C SER A 188 -26.86 -47.50 -2.03
N SER A 189 -28.06 -47.84 -1.55
CA SER A 189 -29.08 -48.59 -2.30
C SER A 189 -29.58 -47.86 -3.56
N TYR A 190 -29.39 -46.53 -3.64
CA TYR A 190 -29.83 -45.68 -4.74
C TYR A 190 -28.71 -45.31 -5.72
N SER A 191 -27.54 -45.97 -5.70
CA SER A 191 -26.36 -45.54 -6.46
C SER A 191 -26.39 -45.81 -7.98
N ALA A 192 -27.57 -46.06 -8.58
CA ALA A 192 -27.71 -46.42 -10.00
C ALA A 192 -28.97 -45.81 -10.65
N GLY A 193 -28.97 -45.75 -11.98
CA GLY A 193 -30.11 -45.23 -12.74
C GLY A 193 -30.33 -43.73 -12.51
N GLU A 194 -31.55 -43.34 -12.16
CA GLU A 194 -31.90 -41.95 -11.81
C GLU A 194 -31.61 -41.59 -10.34
N GLY A 195 -31.23 -42.58 -9.53
CA GLY A 195 -30.93 -42.41 -8.12
C GLY A 195 -32.11 -42.12 -7.20
N PHE A 196 -31.82 -41.49 -6.07
CA PHE A 196 -32.80 -41.12 -5.05
C PHE A 196 -33.82 -40.13 -5.62
N ILE A 197 -35.10 -40.29 -5.24
CA ILE A 197 -36.14 -39.33 -5.63
C ILE A 197 -36.17 -38.23 -4.57
N PRO A 198 -35.92 -36.95 -4.93
CA PRO A 198 -35.89 -35.85 -3.98
C PRO A 198 -37.12 -35.79 -3.07
N ILE A 199 -36.88 -35.38 -1.83
CA ILE A 199 -37.93 -35.08 -0.86
C ILE A 199 -38.72 -33.88 -1.38
N ALA A 200 -40.05 -33.93 -1.27
CA ALA A 200 -40.99 -32.96 -1.84
C ALA A 200 -40.91 -32.82 -3.38
N ALA A 201 -40.37 -33.79 -4.11
CA ALA A 201 -40.42 -33.80 -5.58
C ALA A 201 -41.87 -33.75 -6.09
N GLY A 202 -42.15 -32.85 -7.04
CA GLY A 202 -43.47 -32.67 -7.64
C GLY A 202 -44.43 -31.78 -6.85
N ILE A 203 -44.02 -31.30 -5.67
CA ILE A 203 -44.73 -30.26 -4.92
C ILE A 203 -44.46 -28.90 -5.60
N ASN A 204 -45.44 -28.00 -5.62
CA ASN A 204 -45.33 -26.68 -6.27
C ASN A 204 -45.74 -25.52 -5.35
N SER A 205 -46.09 -25.79 -4.10
CA SER A 205 -46.61 -24.80 -3.15
C SER A 205 -45.99 -25.03 -1.77
N SER A 206 -45.53 -23.96 -1.13
CA SER A 206 -45.03 -23.99 0.25
C SER A 206 -46.11 -24.32 1.28
N ALA A 207 -47.40 -24.31 0.90
CA ALA A 207 -48.50 -24.80 1.73
C ALA A 207 -48.63 -26.34 1.71
N ASP A 208 -48.10 -26.99 0.68
CA ASP A 208 -48.24 -28.44 0.48
C ASP A 208 -47.07 -29.23 1.07
N PHE A 209 -45.93 -28.58 1.29
CA PHE A 209 -44.80 -29.13 2.03
C PHE A 209 -44.19 -28.08 2.96
N LYS A 210 -44.16 -28.38 4.26
CA LYS A 210 -43.47 -27.58 5.29
C LYS A 210 -43.03 -28.49 6.43
N CYS A 211 -41.78 -28.39 6.86
CA CYS A 211 -41.30 -29.03 8.08
C CYS A 211 -40.02 -28.34 8.59
N GLU A 212 -39.65 -28.67 9.82
CA GLU A 212 -38.31 -28.45 10.36
C GLU A 212 -37.57 -29.80 10.33
N PHE A 213 -36.44 -29.87 9.66
CA PHE A 213 -35.61 -31.07 9.54
C PHE A 213 -34.30 -30.87 10.31
N ASN A 214 -34.15 -31.60 11.40
CA ASN A 214 -32.97 -31.54 12.26
C ASN A 214 -32.12 -32.80 12.05
N GLY A 215 -30.96 -32.64 11.44
CA GLY A 215 -29.99 -33.72 11.29
C GLY A 215 -29.40 -34.19 12.63
N ASN A 216 -29.53 -33.40 13.71
CA ASN A 216 -29.07 -33.74 15.06
C ASN A 216 -27.60 -34.19 15.13
N GLY A 217 -26.76 -33.69 14.21
CA GLY A 217 -25.35 -34.07 14.09
C GLY A 217 -25.08 -35.36 13.31
N HIS A 218 -26.11 -35.99 12.75
CA HIS A 218 -26.00 -37.20 11.93
C HIS A 218 -25.68 -36.91 10.47
N THR A 219 -25.18 -37.94 9.81
CA THR A 219 -24.77 -37.89 8.40
C THR A 219 -25.72 -38.66 7.50
N ILE A 220 -26.02 -38.10 6.33
CA ILE A 220 -26.61 -38.82 5.20
C ILE A 220 -25.51 -39.06 4.16
N SER A 221 -25.23 -40.32 3.87
CA SER A 221 -24.12 -40.74 3.01
C SER A 221 -24.58 -41.25 1.65
N ASN A 222 -23.72 -41.13 0.63
CA ASN A 222 -23.88 -41.74 -0.69
C ASN A 222 -25.13 -41.28 -1.45
N LEU A 223 -25.46 -40.00 -1.33
CA LEU A 223 -26.58 -39.41 -2.06
C LEU A 223 -26.26 -39.36 -3.56
N TYR A 224 -26.94 -40.20 -4.36
CA TYR A 224 -26.86 -40.19 -5.81
C TYR A 224 -28.20 -39.74 -6.43
N ILE A 225 -28.17 -38.72 -7.27
CA ILE A 225 -29.33 -38.26 -8.06
C ILE A 225 -28.88 -37.95 -9.47
N ASN A 226 -29.51 -38.54 -10.48
CA ASN A 226 -29.18 -38.31 -11.88
C ASN A 226 -30.41 -37.97 -12.72
N ARG A 227 -30.75 -36.68 -12.73
CA ARG A 227 -31.97 -36.12 -13.33
C ARG A 227 -31.67 -34.81 -14.10
N PRO A 228 -30.84 -34.83 -15.16
CA PRO A 228 -30.35 -33.63 -15.84
C PRO A 228 -31.45 -32.74 -16.44
N ASP A 229 -32.63 -33.30 -16.75
CA ASP A 229 -33.76 -32.58 -17.34
C ASP A 229 -34.82 -32.16 -16.29
N THR A 230 -34.55 -32.37 -15.00
CA THR A 230 -35.47 -32.03 -13.91
C THR A 230 -34.99 -30.80 -13.15
N ASP A 231 -35.86 -29.83 -12.95
CA ASP A 231 -35.55 -28.63 -12.16
C ASP A 231 -35.75 -28.87 -10.66
N ASN A 232 -35.13 -28.04 -9.82
CA ASN A 232 -35.21 -28.06 -8.36
C ASN A 232 -34.75 -29.41 -7.79
N VAL A 233 -33.48 -29.74 -8.03
CA VAL A 233 -32.89 -31.03 -7.66
C VAL A 233 -31.94 -30.86 -6.49
N GLY A 234 -32.12 -31.71 -5.48
CA GLY A 234 -31.28 -31.87 -4.30
C GLY A 234 -31.86 -32.96 -3.40
N LEU A 235 -31.31 -33.17 -2.22
CA LEU A 235 -31.96 -34.05 -1.23
C LEU A 235 -33.41 -33.60 -1.00
N PHE A 236 -33.58 -32.29 -0.86
CA PHE A 236 -34.87 -31.61 -0.89
C PHE A 236 -35.05 -30.91 -2.24
N SER A 237 -36.14 -31.21 -2.94
CA SER A 237 -36.51 -30.47 -4.15
C SER A 237 -36.95 -29.05 -3.79
N LEU A 238 -37.75 -28.94 -2.74
CA LEU A 238 -38.29 -27.70 -2.19
C LEU A 238 -37.99 -27.55 -0.71
N MET A 239 -38.04 -26.30 -0.25
CA MET A 239 -37.72 -25.86 1.11
C MET A 239 -38.35 -26.67 2.24
N CYS A 240 -37.52 -27.00 3.23
CA CYS A 240 -37.84 -27.08 4.66
C CYS A 240 -36.76 -26.33 5.46
N ASP A 241 -37.02 -25.95 6.71
CA ASP A 241 -35.94 -25.44 7.58
C ASP A 241 -35.01 -26.61 7.89
N VAL A 242 -33.72 -26.49 7.61
CA VAL A 242 -32.76 -27.58 7.80
C VAL A 242 -31.66 -27.13 8.74
N LYS A 243 -31.42 -27.92 9.78
CA LYS A 243 -30.33 -27.68 10.72
C LYS A 243 -29.51 -28.92 11.05
N ASN A 244 -28.24 -28.73 11.40
CA ASN A 244 -27.35 -29.74 11.98
C ASN A 244 -27.20 -31.02 11.14
N LEU A 245 -27.05 -30.89 9.82
CA LEU A 245 -27.03 -32.02 8.88
C LEU A 245 -25.73 -32.06 8.08
N CYS A 246 -25.12 -33.25 8.02
CA CYS A 246 -23.96 -33.52 7.17
C CYS A 246 -24.37 -34.40 5.97
N LEU A 247 -23.99 -34.01 4.76
CA LEU A 247 -24.05 -34.87 3.56
C LEU A 247 -22.63 -35.25 3.14
N THR A 248 -22.39 -36.53 2.87
CA THR A 248 -21.08 -37.01 2.40
C THR A 248 -21.20 -37.91 1.17
N ASN A 249 -20.18 -37.87 0.31
CA ASN A 249 -20.14 -38.57 -0.97
C ASN A 249 -21.38 -38.29 -1.82
N VAL A 250 -21.64 -37.01 -2.08
CA VAL A 250 -22.79 -36.59 -2.90
C VAL A 250 -22.44 -36.64 -4.40
N ASP A 251 -23.36 -37.10 -5.24
CA ASP A 251 -23.28 -36.98 -6.70
C ASP A 251 -24.67 -36.62 -7.23
N VAL A 252 -24.87 -35.33 -7.45
CA VAL A 252 -26.17 -34.75 -7.79
C VAL A 252 -26.09 -34.09 -9.17
N ILE A 253 -26.83 -34.64 -10.13
CA ILE A 253 -26.98 -34.11 -11.49
C ILE A 253 -28.44 -33.69 -11.66
N GLY A 254 -28.67 -32.40 -11.90
CA GLY A 254 -30.00 -31.80 -12.08
C GLY A 254 -30.08 -30.83 -13.26
N GLY A 255 -31.26 -30.28 -13.48
CA GLY A 255 -31.55 -29.22 -14.44
C GLY A 255 -31.27 -27.83 -13.86
N LYS A 256 -32.29 -26.99 -13.70
CA LYS A 256 -32.18 -25.66 -13.07
C LYS A 256 -32.36 -25.76 -11.56
N SER A 257 -31.73 -24.85 -10.81
CA SER A 257 -31.79 -24.81 -9.35
C SER A 257 -31.36 -26.15 -8.74
N THR A 258 -30.07 -26.47 -8.88
CA THR A 258 -29.52 -27.74 -8.40
C THR A 258 -28.59 -27.50 -7.21
N GLY A 259 -28.84 -28.18 -6.09
CA GLY A 259 -27.97 -28.17 -4.92
C GLY A 259 -27.90 -29.54 -4.26
N ALA A 260 -26.83 -29.86 -3.52
CA ALA A 260 -26.77 -31.17 -2.85
C ALA A 260 -27.86 -31.30 -1.77
N LEU A 261 -28.00 -30.28 -0.94
CA LEU A 261 -29.03 -30.24 0.10
C LEU A 261 -30.38 -29.85 -0.50
N MET A 262 -30.41 -28.75 -1.27
CA MET A 262 -31.68 -28.16 -1.70
C MET A 262 -31.64 -27.61 -3.12
N GLY A 263 -32.69 -27.91 -3.89
CA GLY A 263 -32.91 -27.34 -5.21
C GLY A 263 -33.35 -25.88 -5.15
N TYR A 264 -34.59 -25.65 -4.67
CA TYR A 264 -35.17 -24.31 -4.59
C TYR A 264 -35.81 -23.99 -3.24
N ALA A 265 -35.40 -22.87 -2.65
CA ALA A 265 -35.91 -22.29 -1.43
C ALA A 265 -36.76 -21.03 -1.71
N PHE A 266 -38.05 -21.07 -1.32
CA PHE A 266 -38.94 -19.90 -1.23
C PHE A 266 -39.95 -20.14 -0.10
N SER A 267 -39.95 -19.32 0.97
CA SER A 267 -40.97 -19.46 2.04
C SER A 267 -41.28 -18.12 2.70
N ASN A 268 -41.57 -18.10 4.01
CA ASN A 268 -41.63 -16.89 4.82
C ASN A 268 -40.54 -17.05 5.90
N SER A 269 -39.37 -16.46 5.69
CA SER A 269 -38.21 -16.49 6.62
C SER A 269 -37.56 -17.88 6.83
N PRO A 270 -37.11 -18.55 5.75
CA PRO A 270 -36.41 -19.81 5.83
C PRO A 270 -35.03 -19.72 6.49
N GLU A 271 -34.65 -20.75 7.25
CA GLU A 271 -33.31 -20.87 7.83
C GLU A 271 -32.63 -22.19 7.41
N ILE A 272 -31.36 -22.08 6.99
CA ILE A 272 -30.46 -23.21 6.85
C ILE A 272 -29.25 -22.95 7.76
N SER A 273 -29.07 -23.76 8.79
CA SER A 273 -28.01 -23.56 9.78
C SER A 273 -27.23 -24.83 10.08
N ASN A 274 -25.91 -24.70 10.27
CA ASN A 274 -25.03 -25.83 10.63
C ASN A 274 -25.16 -27.03 9.66
N CYS A 275 -25.20 -26.75 8.35
CA CYS A 275 -25.36 -27.77 7.31
C CYS A 275 -24.13 -27.83 6.40
N TYR A 276 -23.67 -29.04 6.09
CA TYR A 276 -22.36 -29.25 5.50
C TYR A 276 -22.36 -30.32 4.41
N ILE A 277 -21.67 -30.03 3.31
CA ILE A 277 -21.38 -31.01 2.26
C ILE A 277 -19.89 -31.38 2.35
N ALA A 278 -19.59 -32.56 2.87
CA ALA A 278 -18.21 -32.97 3.19
C ALA A 278 -17.41 -33.47 1.97
N SER A 279 -18.09 -33.96 0.92
CA SER A 279 -17.44 -34.38 -0.32
C SER A 279 -18.48 -34.67 -1.40
N GLY A 280 -18.08 -34.53 -2.66
CA GLY A 280 -18.88 -34.95 -3.81
C GLY A 280 -18.86 -34.00 -5.00
N SER A 281 -19.85 -34.12 -5.87
CA SER A 281 -20.07 -33.24 -7.01
C SER A 281 -21.54 -32.84 -7.17
N VAL A 282 -21.74 -31.59 -7.57
CA VAL A 282 -23.06 -31.05 -7.95
C VAL A 282 -22.99 -30.47 -9.35
N LYS A 283 -23.84 -30.96 -10.25
CA LYS A 283 -23.90 -30.56 -11.64
C LYS A 283 -25.30 -30.11 -12.05
N GLY A 284 -25.39 -28.97 -12.72
CA GLY A 284 -26.65 -28.49 -13.27
C GLY A 284 -26.49 -27.52 -14.44
N THR A 285 -27.59 -26.87 -14.81
CA THR A 285 -27.64 -25.90 -15.91
C THR A 285 -27.54 -24.46 -15.38
N THR A 286 -28.51 -23.98 -14.61
CA THR A 286 -28.52 -22.63 -14.02
C THR A 286 -28.86 -22.68 -12.54
N GLY A 287 -28.23 -21.81 -11.73
CA GLY A 287 -28.47 -21.79 -10.29
C GLY A 287 -27.96 -23.07 -9.64
N VAL A 288 -26.66 -23.33 -9.79
CA VAL A 288 -26.03 -24.54 -9.25
C VAL A 288 -25.22 -24.16 -8.03
N GLY A 289 -25.59 -24.70 -6.86
CA GLY A 289 -24.87 -24.48 -5.61
C GLY A 289 -24.36 -25.78 -5.03
N GLY A 290 -23.24 -25.79 -4.32
CA GLY A 290 -22.83 -26.99 -3.59
C GLY A 290 -23.87 -27.40 -2.54
N LEU A 291 -24.39 -26.43 -1.79
CA LEU A 291 -25.45 -26.63 -0.79
C LEU A 291 -26.84 -26.37 -1.37
N VAL A 292 -27.07 -25.18 -1.91
CA VAL A 292 -28.39 -24.73 -2.39
C VAL A 292 -28.33 -24.19 -3.81
N GLY A 293 -29.19 -24.70 -4.68
CA GLY A 293 -29.32 -24.23 -6.06
C GLY A 293 -29.82 -22.78 -6.14
N ARG A 294 -31.05 -22.54 -5.66
CA ARG A 294 -31.65 -21.21 -5.59
C ARG A 294 -32.28 -20.93 -4.23
N PHE A 295 -32.00 -19.77 -3.65
CA PHE A 295 -32.55 -19.32 -2.37
C PHE A 295 -33.15 -17.92 -2.50
N SER A 296 -34.47 -17.80 -2.46
CA SER A 296 -35.16 -16.53 -2.69
C SER A 296 -36.17 -16.26 -1.58
N ASP A 297 -35.82 -15.36 -0.67
CA ASP A 297 -36.69 -14.93 0.42
C ASP A 297 -36.36 -13.50 0.84
N ILE A 298 -37.26 -12.82 1.55
CA ILE A 298 -36.99 -11.46 2.04
C ILE A 298 -36.07 -11.51 3.26
N ASP A 299 -36.31 -12.45 4.19
CA ASP A 299 -35.71 -12.46 5.54
C ASP A 299 -34.97 -13.78 5.86
N GLY A 300 -34.71 -14.62 4.85
CA GLY A 300 -34.06 -15.91 5.07
C GLY A 300 -32.56 -15.83 5.38
N ASN A 301 -32.04 -16.80 6.14
CA ASN A 301 -30.64 -16.79 6.59
C ASN A 301 -29.93 -18.12 6.30
N ILE A 302 -28.63 -18.02 6.02
CA ILE A 302 -27.72 -19.16 5.86
C ILE A 302 -26.56 -18.97 6.84
N LEU A 303 -26.47 -19.86 7.83
CA LEU A 303 -25.62 -19.68 9.01
C LEU A 303 -24.73 -20.89 9.23
N ASN A 304 -23.41 -20.68 9.36
CA ASN A 304 -22.46 -21.74 9.70
C ASN A 304 -22.54 -22.93 8.72
N CYS A 305 -22.58 -22.67 7.41
CA CYS A 305 -22.75 -23.72 6.41
C CYS A 305 -21.52 -23.82 5.50
N TYR A 306 -21.16 -25.03 5.04
CA TYR A 306 -20.07 -25.18 4.07
C TYR A 306 -20.27 -26.25 3.03
N SER A 307 -19.49 -26.17 1.95
CA SER A 307 -19.45 -27.17 0.89
C SER A 307 -18.05 -27.42 0.37
N ASP A 308 -17.65 -28.69 0.40
CA ASP A 308 -16.44 -29.24 -0.20
C ASP A 308 -16.72 -29.89 -1.57
N ALA A 309 -17.97 -29.79 -2.07
CA ALA A 309 -18.36 -30.37 -3.33
C ALA A 309 -17.80 -29.59 -4.53
N GLU A 310 -17.40 -30.31 -5.57
CA GLU A 310 -17.08 -29.75 -6.88
C GLU A 310 -18.37 -29.31 -7.58
N VAL A 311 -18.44 -28.05 -8.00
CA VAL A 311 -19.66 -27.48 -8.60
C VAL A 311 -19.46 -27.19 -10.08
N SER A 312 -20.34 -27.73 -10.93
CA SER A 312 -20.35 -27.49 -12.36
C SER A 312 -21.72 -27.01 -12.84
N GLY A 313 -21.79 -25.78 -13.35
CA GLY A 313 -22.98 -25.21 -13.97
C GLY A 313 -22.75 -24.72 -15.40
N GLU A 314 -23.82 -24.42 -16.13
CA GLU A 314 -23.71 -23.61 -17.35
C GLU A 314 -23.70 -22.12 -16.99
N THR A 315 -24.60 -21.67 -16.12
CA THR A 315 -24.68 -20.29 -15.62
C THR A 315 -24.99 -20.25 -14.12
N LYS A 316 -24.64 -19.16 -13.43
CA LYS A 316 -24.96 -18.95 -12.00
C LYS A 316 -24.52 -20.13 -11.13
N ALA A 317 -23.23 -20.45 -11.20
CA ALA A 317 -22.62 -21.51 -10.41
C ALA A 317 -21.92 -20.91 -9.18
N GLY A 318 -22.25 -21.41 -7.99
CA GLY A 318 -21.62 -21.05 -6.73
C GLY A 318 -21.16 -22.28 -5.96
N GLY A 319 -20.00 -22.24 -5.31
CA GLY A 319 -19.49 -23.38 -4.55
C GLY A 319 -20.36 -23.72 -3.34
N LEU A 320 -21.05 -22.73 -2.76
CA LEU A 320 -22.09 -22.96 -1.75
C LEU A 320 -23.49 -22.70 -2.29
N LEU A 321 -23.70 -21.57 -2.96
CA LEU A 321 -25.02 -21.05 -3.33
C LEU A 321 -25.07 -20.65 -4.81
N GLY A 322 -25.99 -21.21 -5.58
CA GLY A 322 -26.10 -20.87 -7.01
C GLY A 322 -26.65 -19.47 -7.25
N GLU A 323 -27.93 -19.27 -6.92
CA GLU A 323 -28.65 -18.01 -7.07
C GLU A 323 -29.35 -17.60 -5.77
N ILE A 324 -29.10 -16.39 -5.28
CA ILE A 324 -29.74 -15.91 -4.05
C ILE A 324 -30.38 -14.52 -4.19
N TYR A 325 -31.51 -14.35 -3.50
CA TYR A 325 -32.16 -13.05 -3.32
C TYR A 325 -32.55 -12.93 -1.85
N LEU A 326 -31.82 -12.10 -1.11
CA LEU A 326 -31.95 -11.91 0.34
C LEU A 326 -31.80 -10.42 0.69
N PRO A 327 -32.81 -9.58 0.44
CA PRO A 327 -32.71 -8.15 0.66
C PRO A 327 -32.52 -7.77 2.14
N ASN A 328 -33.10 -8.53 3.07
CA ASN A 328 -32.91 -8.38 4.53
C ASN A 328 -32.19 -9.57 5.18
N GLY A 329 -32.04 -10.68 4.44
CA GLY A 329 -31.33 -11.88 4.88
C GLY A 329 -29.81 -11.75 4.82
N SER A 330 -29.11 -12.69 5.46
CA SER A 330 -27.65 -12.71 5.50
C SER A 330 -27.07 -14.11 5.30
N VAL A 331 -25.85 -14.17 4.77
CA VAL A 331 -25.01 -15.38 4.75
C VAL A 331 -23.85 -15.13 5.70
N ILE A 332 -23.77 -15.91 6.77
CA ILE A 332 -22.84 -15.68 7.89
C ILE A 332 -22.03 -16.93 8.17
N ASN A 333 -20.74 -16.77 8.44
CA ASN A 333 -19.82 -17.85 8.81
C ASN A 333 -19.93 -19.04 7.83
N SER A 334 -19.97 -18.78 6.53
CA SER A 334 -20.22 -19.82 5.54
C SER A 334 -19.16 -19.84 4.45
N PHE A 335 -18.77 -21.03 4.01
CA PHE A 335 -17.63 -21.16 3.12
C PHE A 335 -17.71 -22.31 2.10
N SER A 336 -16.77 -22.29 1.17
CA SER A 336 -16.65 -23.31 0.11
C SER A 336 -15.19 -23.62 -0.20
N HIS A 337 -14.86 -24.90 -0.29
CA HIS A 337 -13.51 -25.35 -0.65
C HIS A 337 -13.44 -25.98 -2.05
N GLY A 338 -14.55 -26.56 -2.55
CA GLY A 338 -14.59 -27.21 -3.85
C GLY A 338 -14.44 -26.23 -5.02
N ASN A 339 -13.90 -26.71 -6.15
CA ASN A 339 -13.77 -25.85 -7.33
C ASN A 339 -15.13 -25.58 -7.98
N VAL A 340 -15.22 -24.42 -8.63
CA VAL A 340 -16.44 -23.97 -9.30
C VAL A 340 -16.16 -23.74 -10.78
N THR A 341 -16.93 -24.41 -11.64
CA THR A 341 -16.86 -24.24 -13.09
C THR A 341 -18.22 -23.82 -13.63
N ALA A 342 -18.29 -22.63 -14.23
CA ALA A 342 -19.40 -22.23 -15.10
C ALA A 342 -18.96 -22.27 -16.57
N SER A 343 -19.64 -23.03 -17.42
CA SER A 343 -19.30 -23.06 -18.86
C SER A 343 -19.64 -21.75 -19.60
N SER A 344 -20.43 -20.88 -18.96
CA SER A 344 -20.85 -19.55 -19.42
C SER A 344 -20.66 -18.49 -18.33
N ASP A 345 -21.70 -17.76 -17.93
CA ASP A 345 -21.62 -16.57 -17.07
C ASP A 345 -21.95 -16.86 -15.60
N TYR A 346 -21.50 -15.96 -14.70
CA TYR A 346 -21.83 -15.93 -13.28
C TYR A 346 -21.23 -17.11 -12.50
N ALA A 347 -19.91 -17.11 -12.34
CA ALA A 347 -19.20 -18.07 -11.50
C ALA A 347 -18.71 -17.37 -10.23
N GLY A 348 -19.11 -17.88 -9.06
CA GLY A 348 -18.60 -17.41 -7.77
C GLY A 348 -18.09 -18.57 -6.93
N GLY A 349 -17.03 -18.37 -6.16
CA GLY A 349 -16.60 -19.43 -5.23
C GLY A 349 -17.65 -19.71 -4.18
N LEU A 350 -18.27 -18.68 -3.58
CA LEU A 350 -19.37 -18.86 -2.63
C LEU A 350 -20.74 -18.75 -3.31
N ILE A 351 -20.98 -17.63 -4.03
CA ILE A 351 -22.28 -17.28 -4.62
C ILE A 351 -22.15 -17.00 -6.12
N GLY A 352 -22.92 -17.70 -6.96
CA GLY A 352 -22.93 -17.47 -8.40
C GLY A 352 -23.55 -16.12 -8.79
N TYR A 353 -24.81 -15.91 -8.40
CA TYR A 353 -25.58 -14.71 -8.73
C TYR A 353 -26.43 -14.23 -7.55
N THR A 354 -26.49 -12.92 -7.36
CA THR A 354 -27.43 -12.29 -6.45
C THR A 354 -27.85 -10.90 -6.92
N GLU A 355 -29.06 -10.48 -6.55
CA GLU A 355 -29.43 -9.07 -6.65
C GLU A 355 -28.98 -8.30 -5.40
N ARG A 356 -29.21 -8.85 -4.22
CA ARG A 356 -28.84 -8.24 -2.95
C ARG A 356 -28.50 -9.31 -1.91
N VAL A 357 -27.36 -9.16 -1.25
CA VAL A 357 -26.94 -10.01 -0.13
C VAL A 357 -26.02 -9.26 0.83
N SER A 358 -26.11 -9.62 2.11
CA SER A 358 -25.11 -9.31 3.14
C SER A 358 -24.27 -10.54 3.47
N LEU A 359 -22.95 -10.42 3.39
CA LEU A 359 -21.98 -11.46 3.73
C LEU A 359 -21.16 -11.06 4.96
N GLU A 360 -21.03 -11.97 5.92
CA GLU A 360 -20.20 -11.75 7.10
C GLU A 360 -19.37 -12.99 7.41
N ASN A 361 -18.04 -12.83 7.53
CA ASN A 361 -17.10 -13.91 7.87
C ASN A 361 -17.18 -15.12 6.92
N CYS A 362 -17.47 -14.86 5.64
CA CYS A 362 -17.61 -15.88 4.61
C CYS A 362 -16.36 -16.00 3.73
N TYR A 363 -16.05 -17.21 3.24
CA TYR A 363 -14.87 -17.39 2.40
C TYR A 363 -14.97 -18.48 1.32
N ALA A 364 -14.08 -18.42 0.34
CA ALA A 364 -13.97 -19.42 -0.72
C ALA A 364 -12.50 -19.76 -1.03
N GLU A 365 -12.18 -21.05 -1.15
CA GLU A 365 -10.80 -21.51 -1.38
C GLU A 365 -10.60 -22.24 -2.72
N GLY A 366 -11.64 -22.85 -3.26
CA GLY A 366 -11.57 -23.58 -4.54
C GLY A 366 -11.29 -22.67 -5.73
N ASN A 367 -10.74 -23.22 -6.82
CA ASN A 367 -10.49 -22.45 -8.04
C ASN A 367 -11.79 -22.18 -8.79
N ILE A 368 -11.87 -21.02 -9.45
CA ILE A 368 -13.08 -20.54 -10.12
C ILE A 368 -12.78 -20.35 -11.60
N THR A 369 -13.56 -21.02 -12.44
CA THR A 369 -13.48 -20.89 -13.91
C THR A 369 -14.84 -20.49 -14.48
N GLY A 370 -14.87 -19.43 -15.27
CA GLY A 370 -16.09 -18.96 -15.96
C GLY A 370 -15.80 -18.17 -17.23
N LYS A 371 -16.80 -17.52 -17.83
CA LYS A 371 -16.61 -16.58 -18.95
C LYS A 371 -16.81 -15.13 -18.53
N ARG A 372 -18.03 -14.72 -18.18
CA ARG A 372 -18.32 -13.37 -17.70
C ARG A 372 -18.78 -13.39 -16.26
N PHE A 373 -18.46 -12.34 -15.52
CA PHE A 373 -18.85 -12.18 -14.10
C PHE A 373 -18.32 -13.33 -13.25
N VAL A 374 -16.99 -13.37 -13.14
CA VAL A 374 -16.28 -14.44 -12.44
C VAL A 374 -15.65 -13.83 -11.19
N GLY A 375 -16.03 -14.32 -10.02
CA GLY A 375 -15.56 -13.79 -8.73
C GLY A 375 -15.09 -14.88 -7.77
N GLY A 376 -14.11 -14.59 -6.93
CA GLY A 376 -13.66 -15.55 -5.92
C GLY A 376 -14.69 -15.85 -4.84
N VAL A 377 -15.42 -14.84 -4.35
CA VAL A 377 -16.55 -15.04 -3.43
C VAL A 377 -17.87 -14.94 -4.19
N VAL A 378 -18.06 -13.87 -4.98
CA VAL A 378 -19.34 -13.59 -5.65
C VAL A 378 -19.16 -13.37 -7.14
N GLY A 379 -19.86 -14.13 -7.99
CA GLY A 379 -19.83 -13.92 -9.43
C GLY A 379 -20.43 -12.56 -9.82
N TYR A 380 -21.69 -12.36 -9.48
CA TYR A 380 -22.41 -11.10 -9.73
C TYR A 380 -23.33 -10.72 -8.56
N ALA A 381 -23.21 -9.48 -8.11
CA ALA A 381 -24.11 -8.85 -7.14
C ALA A 381 -24.54 -7.46 -7.59
N MET A 382 -25.85 -7.22 -7.78
CA MET A 382 -26.34 -5.86 -8.03
C MET A 382 -26.12 -4.94 -6.83
N GLU A 383 -26.24 -5.50 -5.63
CA GLU A 383 -26.01 -4.84 -4.35
C GLU A 383 -25.27 -5.78 -3.41
N LEU A 384 -24.02 -5.46 -3.07
CA LEU A 384 -23.21 -6.28 -2.17
C LEU A 384 -22.82 -5.52 -0.91
N ILE A 385 -23.11 -6.13 0.24
CA ILE A 385 -22.51 -5.78 1.53
C ILE A 385 -21.67 -6.97 1.94
N ALA A 386 -20.38 -6.75 2.24
CA ALA A 386 -19.50 -7.84 2.65
C ALA A 386 -18.50 -7.35 3.70
N VAL A 387 -18.36 -8.11 4.79
CA VAL A 387 -17.48 -7.78 5.91
C VAL A 387 -16.67 -9.01 6.30
N ASN A 388 -15.35 -8.84 6.44
CA ASN A 388 -14.43 -9.89 6.86
C ASN A 388 -14.46 -11.15 5.96
N CYS A 389 -14.65 -10.96 4.65
CA CYS A 389 -14.70 -12.07 3.70
C CYS A 389 -13.37 -12.25 2.96
N PHE A 390 -13.05 -13.48 2.54
CA PHE A 390 -11.85 -13.70 1.73
C PHE A 390 -12.00 -14.77 0.64
N ALA A 391 -11.16 -14.65 -0.40
CA ALA A 391 -11.03 -15.64 -1.46
C ALA A 391 -9.57 -16.04 -1.68
N LYS A 392 -9.28 -17.34 -1.73
CA LYS A 392 -7.93 -17.89 -1.94
C LYS A 392 -7.70 -18.50 -3.33
N GLY A 393 -8.73 -19.09 -3.92
CA GLY A 393 -8.60 -19.82 -5.18
C GLY A 393 -8.25 -18.95 -6.37
N LYS A 394 -7.60 -19.54 -7.37
CA LYS A 394 -7.31 -18.88 -8.65
C LYS A 394 -8.62 -18.58 -9.39
N VAL A 395 -8.73 -17.38 -9.96
CA VAL A 395 -9.91 -16.94 -10.71
C VAL A 395 -9.56 -16.77 -12.18
N THR A 396 -10.22 -17.53 -13.06
CA THR A 396 -10.00 -17.49 -14.51
C THR A 396 -11.31 -17.19 -15.24
N GLY A 397 -11.30 -16.14 -16.06
CA GLY A 397 -12.45 -15.78 -16.89
C GLY A 397 -12.07 -15.06 -18.17
N THR A 398 -13.06 -14.46 -18.84
CA THR A 398 -12.88 -13.65 -20.04
C THR A 398 -13.14 -12.18 -19.75
N SER A 399 -14.28 -11.84 -19.14
CA SER A 399 -14.68 -10.44 -18.91
C SER A 399 -15.32 -10.24 -17.54
N MET A 400 -15.03 -9.11 -16.88
CA MET A 400 -15.53 -8.79 -15.52
C MET A 400 -15.12 -9.89 -14.54
N VAL A 401 -13.81 -10.01 -14.36
CA VAL A 401 -13.17 -11.06 -13.55
C VAL A 401 -12.53 -10.40 -12.33
N GLY A 402 -12.89 -10.83 -11.12
CA GLY A 402 -12.35 -10.32 -9.87
C GLY A 402 -11.91 -11.41 -8.91
N GLY A 403 -10.83 -11.19 -8.17
CA GLY A 403 -10.39 -12.15 -7.16
C GLY A 403 -11.38 -12.29 -5.99
N PHE A 404 -12.20 -11.29 -5.72
CA PHE A 404 -13.30 -11.32 -4.76
C PHE A 404 -14.67 -11.30 -5.44
N ALA A 405 -14.91 -10.36 -6.37
CA ALA A 405 -16.19 -10.23 -7.06
C ALA A 405 -16.05 -9.97 -8.57
N GLY A 406 -16.81 -10.68 -9.41
CA GLY A 406 -16.83 -10.40 -10.84
C GLY A 406 -17.50 -9.04 -11.13
N TYR A 407 -18.69 -8.85 -10.59
CA TYR A 407 -19.40 -7.56 -10.53
C TYR A 407 -19.93 -7.30 -9.12
N ALA A 408 -19.65 -6.11 -8.59
CA ALA A 408 -20.22 -5.64 -7.33
C ALA A 408 -20.86 -4.25 -7.53
N GLY A 409 -22.17 -4.19 -7.36
CA GLY A 409 -22.93 -2.95 -7.46
C GLY A 409 -23.29 -2.32 -6.11
N GLY A 410 -23.63 -1.03 -6.16
CA GLY A 410 -24.06 -0.23 -5.02
C GLY A 410 -25.50 0.29 -5.17
N SER A 411 -26.22 0.34 -4.05
CA SER A 411 -27.53 1.00 -3.94
C SER A 411 -27.39 2.51 -3.78
N SER A 412 -28.48 3.27 -3.97
CA SER A 412 -28.49 4.73 -3.71
C SER A 412 -28.20 5.10 -2.25
N SER A 413 -28.43 4.18 -1.31
CA SER A 413 -28.09 4.34 0.12
C SER A 413 -26.61 4.17 0.43
N GLY A 414 -25.81 3.64 -0.52
CA GLY A 414 -24.38 3.36 -0.33
C GLY A 414 -24.17 1.99 0.34
N ASN A 415 -23.57 1.06 -0.41
CA ASN A 415 -23.18 -0.25 0.12
C ASN A 415 -21.69 -0.24 0.47
N ILE A 416 -21.29 -1.05 1.44
CA ILE A 416 -19.90 -1.10 1.92
C ILE A 416 -19.38 -2.53 1.80
N ILE A 417 -18.20 -2.68 1.20
CA ILE A 417 -17.37 -3.88 1.30
C ILE A 417 -16.16 -3.50 2.16
N GLU A 418 -16.00 -4.16 3.30
CA GLU A 418 -15.03 -3.80 4.33
C GLU A 418 -14.19 -5.00 4.79
N ASN A 419 -12.90 -4.78 5.01
CA ASN A 419 -11.97 -5.77 5.57
C ASN A 419 -11.95 -7.09 4.78
N CYS A 420 -11.98 -7.01 3.45
CA CYS A 420 -12.05 -8.17 2.57
C CYS A 420 -10.74 -8.43 1.81
N TYR A 421 -10.44 -9.71 1.55
CA TYR A 421 -9.14 -10.13 0.98
C TYR A 421 -9.30 -11.01 -0.25
N ALA A 422 -8.48 -10.77 -1.28
CA ALA A 422 -8.36 -11.63 -2.44
C ALA A 422 -6.89 -12.06 -2.62
N TYR A 423 -6.61 -13.34 -2.36
CA TYR A 423 -5.25 -13.90 -2.42
C TYR A 423 -4.93 -14.55 -3.77
N GLY A 424 -5.93 -15.08 -4.46
CA GLY A 424 -5.76 -15.86 -5.67
C GLY A 424 -5.28 -15.05 -6.88
N GLU A 425 -4.53 -15.69 -7.78
CA GLU A 425 -4.20 -15.14 -9.09
C GLU A 425 -5.48 -14.91 -9.91
N VAL A 426 -5.56 -13.76 -10.60
CA VAL A 426 -6.70 -13.40 -11.45
C VAL A 426 -6.26 -13.29 -12.90
N ILE A 427 -6.91 -14.07 -13.77
CA ILE A 427 -6.63 -14.09 -15.21
C ILE A 427 -7.92 -13.78 -15.98
N GLY A 428 -7.86 -12.82 -16.89
CA GLY A 428 -8.94 -12.58 -17.84
C GLY A 428 -8.52 -11.77 -19.06
N GLU A 429 -9.49 -11.20 -19.78
CA GLU A 429 -9.20 -10.38 -20.96
C GLU A 429 -9.61 -8.92 -20.74
N LYS A 430 -10.81 -8.65 -20.24
CA LYS A 430 -11.37 -7.30 -20.10
C LYS A 430 -12.03 -7.05 -18.74
N SER A 431 -11.83 -5.86 -18.17
CA SER A 431 -12.39 -5.48 -16.84
C SER A 431 -11.96 -6.49 -15.78
N VAL A 432 -10.65 -6.57 -15.54
CA VAL A 432 -10.07 -7.56 -14.64
C VAL A 432 -9.43 -6.85 -13.45
N GLY A 433 -9.86 -7.22 -12.24
CA GLY A 433 -9.34 -6.68 -10.98
C GLY A 433 -8.82 -7.77 -10.06
N GLY A 434 -7.76 -7.52 -9.31
CA GLY A 434 -7.33 -8.47 -8.27
C GLY A 434 -8.37 -8.64 -7.16
N PHE A 435 -9.20 -7.63 -6.91
CA PHE A 435 -10.36 -7.72 -6.01
C PHE A 435 -11.69 -7.75 -6.78
N ALA A 436 -11.98 -6.76 -7.62
CA ALA A 436 -13.24 -6.70 -8.36
C ALA A 436 -13.05 -6.46 -9.86
N GLY A 437 -13.75 -7.23 -10.70
CA GLY A 437 -13.69 -7.02 -12.16
C GLY A 437 -14.33 -5.70 -12.56
N LEU A 438 -15.59 -5.52 -12.19
CA LEU A 438 -16.33 -4.27 -12.36
C LEU A 438 -17.06 -3.87 -11.09
N THR A 439 -17.03 -2.59 -10.77
CA THR A 439 -17.88 -2.01 -9.73
C THR A 439 -18.70 -0.87 -10.30
N SER A 440 -19.96 -0.77 -9.87
CA SER A 440 -20.89 0.24 -10.38
C SER A 440 -21.84 0.71 -9.28
N GLY A 441 -21.81 2.00 -8.95
CA GLY A 441 -22.76 2.58 -8.02
C GLY A 441 -24.04 3.08 -8.67
N SER A 442 -24.85 3.78 -7.87
CA SER A 442 -26.08 4.43 -8.34
C SER A 442 -25.76 5.74 -9.06
N THR A 443 -26.47 6.01 -10.16
CA THR A 443 -26.38 7.28 -10.89
C THR A 443 -27.01 8.45 -10.12
N ASN A 444 -27.87 8.19 -9.13
CA ASN A 444 -28.66 9.18 -8.40
C ASN A 444 -28.47 9.13 -6.87
N GLY A 445 -27.31 8.68 -6.38
CA GLY A 445 -27.06 8.55 -4.95
C GLY A 445 -25.59 8.27 -4.62
N ASN A 446 -25.35 7.65 -3.46
CA ASN A 446 -24.02 7.12 -3.15
C ASN A 446 -23.71 5.90 -4.03
N GLY A 447 -22.42 5.68 -4.34
CA GLY A 447 -21.97 4.44 -4.97
C GLY A 447 -21.52 3.40 -3.94
N LEU A 448 -20.90 2.34 -4.44
CA LEU A 448 -20.23 1.32 -3.62
C LEU A 448 -18.98 1.92 -2.95
N ILE A 449 -18.77 1.56 -1.69
CA ILE A 449 -17.59 1.93 -0.92
C ILE A 449 -16.74 0.68 -0.69
N LEU A 450 -15.50 0.70 -1.17
CA LEU A 450 -14.48 -0.27 -0.81
C LEU A 450 -13.61 0.30 0.31
N LYS A 451 -13.52 -0.39 1.44
CA LYS A 451 -12.79 0.10 2.62
C LYS A 451 -11.91 -1.00 3.20
N ALA A 452 -10.59 -0.75 3.32
CA ALA A 452 -9.66 -1.74 3.86
C ALA A 452 -9.75 -3.10 3.13
N CYS A 453 -9.87 -3.05 1.80
CA CYS A 453 -9.88 -4.24 0.94
C CYS A 453 -8.50 -4.44 0.31
N HIS A 454 -8.06 -5.70 0.25
CA HIS A 454 -6.70 -6.03 -0.14
C HIS A 454 -6.68 -7.11 -1.24
N ALA A 455 -6.02 -6.80 -2.36
CA ALA A 455 -5.73 -7.75 -3.43
C ALA A 455 -4.24 -8.11 -3.41
N LEU A 456 -3.93 -9.39 -3.16
CA LEU A 456 -2.57 -9.89 -3.03
C LEU A 456 -2.12 -10.70 -4.24
N GLY A 457 -3.06 -11.27 -4.98
CA GLY A 457 -2.78 -12.09 -6.16
C GLY A 457 -2.34 -11.27 -7.37
N ASN A 458 -1.56 -11.90 -8.26
CA ASN A 458 -1.18 -11.31 -9.54
C ASN A 458 -2.39 -11.17 -10.46
N VAL A 459 -2.41 -10.12 -11.27
CA VAL A 459 -3.50 -9.85 -12.21
C VAL A 459 -2.95 -9.83 -13.63
N THR A 460 -3.49 -10.66 -14.51
CA THR A 460 -3.10 -10.69 -15.93
C THR A 460 -4.32 -10.55 -16.82
N ALA A 461 -4.35 -9.49 -17.64
CA ALA A 461 -5.40 -9.28 -18.62
C ALA A 461 -4.95 -8.46 -19.83
N THR A 462 -5.89 -8.04 -20.68
CA THR A 462 -5.58 -7.22 -21.88
C THR A 462 -6.04 -5.78 -21.72
N GLN A 463 -7.26 -5.52 -21.24
CA GLN A 463 -7.83 -4.17 -21.17
C GLN A 463 -8.56 -3.94 -19.85
N GLN A 464 -8.50 -2.70 -19.34
CA GLN A 464 -9.15 -2.29 -18.09
C GLN A 464 -8.72 -3.20 -16.93
N VAL A 465 -7.42 -3.15 -16.63
CA VAL A 465 -6.75 -4.05 -15.69
C VAL A 465 -6.38 -3.27 -14.45
N GLY A 466 -6.88 -3.68 -13.29
CA GLY A 466 -6.56 -3.08 -12.00
C GLY A 466 -5.99 -4.11 -11.03
N GLY A 467 -5.03 -3.74 -10.19
CA GLY A 467 -4.64 -4.63 -9.09
C GLY A 467 -5.75 -4.79 -8.05
N LEU A 468 -6.58 -3.77 -7.81
CA LEU A 468 -7.78 -3.88 -6.99
C LEU A 468 -9.04 -3.98 -7.87
N VAL A 469 -9.32 -2.99 -8.73
CA VAL A 469 -10.54 -2.95 -9.53
C VAL A 469 -10.25 -2.73 -11.02
N GLY A 470 -10.77 -3.59 -11.90
CA GLY A 470 -10.61 -3.43 -13.34
C GLY A 470 -11.33 -2.18 -13.88
N ASN A 471 -12.65 -2.13 -13.70
CA ASN A 471 -13.48 -0.98 -14.05
C ASN A 471 -14.24 -0.45 -12.83
N PHE A 472 -14.09 0.85 -12.54
CA PHE A 472 -14.62 1.49 -11.35
C PHE A 472 -15.53 2.65 -11.73
N SER A 473 -16.85 2.43 -11.64
CA SER A 473 -17.85 3.32 -12.26
C SER A 473 -18.91 3.86 -11.28
N PHE A 474 -19.41 5.06 -11.58
CA PHE A 474 -20.62 5.68 -10.99
C PHE A 474 -20.58 5.88 -9.47
N HIS A 475 -19.97 6.98 -9.03
CA HIS A 475 -19.93 7.48 -7.65
C HIS A 475 -19.35 6.51 -6.60
N ASN A 476 -18.60 5.50 -7.05
CA ASN A 476 -17.91 4.60 -6.14
C ASN A 476 -16.75 5.32 -5.43
N SER A 477 -16.43 4.84 -4.24
CA SER A 477 -15.35 5.37 -3.39
C SER A 477 -14.41 4.26 -2.92
N VAL A 478 -13.11 4.57 -2.77
CA VAL A 478 -12.10 3.62 -2.25
C VAL A 478 -11.32 4.27 -1.12
N TYR A 479 -11.19 3.57 0.02
CA TYR A 479 -10.46 4.05 1.19
C TYR A 479 -9.56 2.97 1.77
N ASN A 480 -8.31 3.30 2.06
CA ASN A 480 -7.38 2.40 2.78
C ASN A 480 -7.20 1.02 2.11
N CYS A 481 -7.37 0.93 0.79
CA CYS A 481 -7.28 -0.34 0.06
C CYS A 481 -5.89 -0.52 -0.56
N SER A 482 -5.51 -1.76 -0.84
CA SER A 482 -4.22 -2.06 -1.44
C SER A 482 -4.24 -3.12 -2.53
N ALA A 483 -3.27 -3.04 -3.43
CA ALA A 483 -2.91 -4.08 -4.38
C ALA A 483 -1.41 -4.38 -4.31
N THR A 484 -1.02 -5.63 -4.03
CA THR A 484 0.39 -6.00 -3.86
C THR A 484 0.91 -6.95 -4.94
N GLY A 485 0.01 -7.61 -5.67
CA GLY A 485 0.37 -8.48 -6.79
C GLY A 485 0.80 -7.69 -8.03
N THR A 486 1.61 -8.32 -8.89
CA THR A 486 1.99 -7.74 -10.17
C THR A 486 0.78 -7.62 -11.10
N VAL A 487 0.63 -6.46 -11.74
CA VAL A 487 -0.47 -6.18 -12.68
C VAL A 487 0.06 -6.13 -14.10
N LYS A 488 -0.44 -7.01 -14.98
CA LYS A 488 -0.04 -7.12 -16.38
C LYS A 488 -1.21 -6.86 -17.32
N GLY A 489 -1.02 -5.95 -18.27
CA GLY A 489 -2.07 -5.52 -19.19
C GLY A 489 -1.57 -5.05 -20.57
N THR A 490 -2.50 -4.64 -21.42
CA THR A 490 -2.20 -3.92 -22.67
C THR A 490 -2.67 -2.47 -22.60
N SER A 491 -3.91 -2.20 -22.15
CA SER A 491 -4.43 -0.82 -22.09
C SER A 491 -5.34 -0.56 -20.89
N CYS A 492 -5.34 0.68 -20.39
CA CYS A 492 -6.03 1.08 -19.15
C CYS A 492 -5.60 0.18 -18.00
N VAL A 493 -4.31 0.24 -17.66
CA VAL A 493 -3.67 -0.60 -16.65
C VAL A 493 -3.34 0.25 -15.43
N GLY A 494 -3.94 -0.06 -14.30
CA GLY A 494 -3.69 0.61 -13.03
C GLY A 494 -3.19 -0.36 -11.98
N GLY A 495 -2.22 0.04 -11.15
CA GLY A 495 -1.83 -0.76 -10.00
C GLY A 495 -3.00 -0.97 -9.02
N LEU A 496 -3.90 0.01 -8.88
CA LEU A 496 -5.13 -0.13 -8.09
C LEU A 496 -6.38 -0.22 -8.99
N ILE A 497 -6.63 0.78 -9.83
CA ILE A 497 -7.83 0.92 -10.67
C ILE A 497 -7.46 0.99 -12.14
N GLY A 498 -7.97 0.09 -12.98
CA GLY A 498 -7.71 0.13 -14.42
C GLY A 498 -8.34 1.33 -15.11
N ASP A 499 -9.66 1.40 -15.10
CA ASP A 499 -10.46 2.46 -15.74
C ASP A 499 -11.52 3.01 -14.78
N GLY A 500 -11.42 4.30 -14.48
CA GLY A 500 -12.28 5.01 -13.55
C GLY A 500 -13.27 5.94 -14.26
N TYR A 501 -14.56 5.74 -14.06
CA TYR A 501 -15.62 6.53 -14.69
C TYR A 501 -16.58 7.15 -13.67
N ALA A 502 -16.74 8.47 -13.70
CA ALA A 502 -17.61 9.21 -12.78
C ALA A 502 -17.40 8.83 -11.31
N MET A 503 -16.14 8.74 -10.87
CA MET A 503 -15.79 8.30 -9.52
C MET A 503 -16.17 9.36 -8.47
N LYS A 504 -16.26 8.97 -7.20
CA LYS A 504 -16.50 9.93 -6.12
C LYS A 504 -15.23 10.32 -5.39
N GLU A 505 -14.46 9.37 -4.86
CA GLU A 505 -13.21 9.68 -4.15
C GLU A 505 -12.31 8.45 -4.00
N ILE A 506 -11.01 8.68 -3.92
CA ILE A 506 -9.99 7.65 -3.68
C ILE A 506 -9.02 8.19 -2.64
N LYS A 507 -8.91 7.53 -1.48
CA LYS A 507 -8.09 8.04 -0.37
C LYS A 507 -7.22 6.95 0.26
N ASN A 508 -5.98 7.29 0.58
CA ASN A 508 -5.05 6.44 1.35
C ASN A 508 -4.87 5.03 0.76
N CYS A 509 -4.88 4.91 -0.56
CA CYS A 509 -4.76 3.62 -1.24
C CYS A 509 -3.38 3.44 -1.85
N TYR A 510 -2.90 2.20 -1.93
CA TYR A 510 -1.56 1.95 -2.43
C TYR A 510 -1.41 0.72 -3.31
N SER A 511 -0.41 0.77 -4.20
CA SER A 511 0.01 -0.34 -5.05
C SER A 511 1.49 -0.62 -4.89
N THR A 512 1.87 -1.83 -4.47
CA THR A 512 3.29 -2.21 -4.34
C THR A 512 3.80 -3.14 -5.43
N GLY A 513 2.89 -3.80 -6.16
CA GLY A 513 3.26 -4.67 -7.26
C GLY A 513 3.69 -3.88 -8.50
N ASP A 514 4.55 -4.47 -9.31
CA ASP A 514 4.93 -3.91 -10.61
C ASP A 514 3.71 -3.80 -11.54
N VAL A 515 3.63 -2.71 -12.30
CA VAL A 515 2.60 -2.44 -13.30
C VAL A 515 3.23 -2.51 -14.68
N ILE A 516 2.87 -3.53 -15.46
CA ILE A 516 3.50 -3.85 -16.74
C ILE A 516 2.44 -3.83 -17.84
N ALA A 517 2.51 -2.83 -18.70
CA ALA A 517 1.57 -2.64 -19.80
C ALA A 517 2.28 -2.65 -21.16
N LYS A 518 1.65 -3.30 -22.15
CA LYS A 518 2.14 -3.33 -23.54
C LYS A 518 1.60 -2.20 -24.43
N GLY A 519 0.81 -1.28 -23.88
CA GLY A 519 0.14 -0.22 -24.61
C GLY A 519 -0.10 1.00 -23.71
N ASP A 520 -1.28 1.61 -23.83
CA ASP A 520 -1.51 2.97 -23.35
C ASP A 520 -2.35 3.05 -22.07
N PHE A 521 -2.30 4.22 -21.41
CA PHE A 521 -3.07 4.56 -20.21
C PHE A 521 -2.64 3.72 -19.01
N VAL A 522 -1.43 3.98 -18.52
CA VAL A 522 -0.77 3.15 -17.51
C VAL A 522 -0.50 3.98 -16.28
N GLY A 523 -1.03 3.57 -15.13
CA GLY A 523 -0.86 4.28 -13.86
C GLY A 523 -0.45 3.36 -12.73
N GLY A 524 0.37 3.85 -11.81
CA GLY A 524 0.67 3.10 -10.59
C GLY A 524 -0.54 2.98 -9.65
N ILE A 525 -1.46 3.94 -9.66
CA ILE A 525 -2.75 3.83 -8.95
C ILE A 525 -3.89 3.69 -9.95
N ILE A 526 -4.05 4.62 -10.90
CA ILE A 526 -5.17 4.63 -11.85
C ILE A 526 -4.68 4.66 -13.29
N GLY A 527 -5.12 3.72 -14.14
CA GLY A 527 -4.77 3.75 -15.56
C GLY A 527 -5.37 4.96 -16.28
N ARG A 528 -6.70 5.11 -16.17
CA ARG A 528 -7.47 6.19 -16.81
C ARG A 528 -8.59 6.71 -15.91
N THR A 529 -8.84 8.02 -15.95
CA THR A 529 -10.07 8.63 -15.42
C THR A 529 -10.94 9.17 -16.56
N SER A 530 -12.26 9.23 -16.35
CA SER A 530 -13.23 9.78 -17.31
C SER A 530 -14.46 10.31 -16.59
N ASN A 531 -14.98 11.47 -17.01
CA ASN A 531 -16.15 12.14 -16.43
C ASN A 531 -16.15 12.22 -14.89
N SER A 532 -14.98 12.32 -14.27
CA SER A 532 -14.76 12.22 -12.82
C SER A 532 -14.60 13.61 -12.18
N ASN A 533 -15.35 14.60 -12.68
CA ASN A 533 -15.20 16.04 -12.39
C ASN A 533 -15.42 16.46 -10.92
N ALA A 534 -15.85 15.53 -10.07
CA ALA A 534 -16.07 15.71 -8.64
C ALA A 534 -15.17 14.78 -7.80
N THR A 535 -14.18 14.12 -8.42
CA THR A 535 -13.32 13.14 -7.75
C THR A 535 -12.08 13.76 -7.13
N ASP A 536 -11.92 13.55 -5.82
CA ASP A 536 -10.68 13.82 -5.09
C ASP A 536 -9.86 12.53 -4.96
N ILE A 537 -8.57 12.63 -5.28
CA ILE A 537 -7.59 11.56 -5.09
C ILE A 537 -6.55 12.06 -4.09
N THR A 538 -6.46 11.42 -2.92
CA THR A 538 -5.66 11.91 -1.81
C THR A 538 -4.82 10.81 -1.15
N GLY A 539 -3.56 11.09 -0.82
CA GLY A 539 -2.75 10.19 0.01
C GLY A 539 -2.45 8.83 -0.64
N CYS A 540 -2.50 8.74 -1.97
CA CYS A 540 -2.35 7.48 -2.69
C CYS A 540 -0.94 7.30 -3.23
N TYR A 541 -0.39 6.09 -3.16
CA TYR A 541 0.99 5.87 -3.57
C TYR A 541 1.29 4.55 -4.28
N SER A 542 2.28 4.58 -5.17
CA SER A 542 2.79 3.40 -5.86
C SER A 542 4.28 3.20 -5.60
N THR A 543 4.71 1.97 -5.33
CA THR A 543 6.13 1.64 -5.09
C THR A 543 6.71 0.65 -6.10
N GLY A 544 5.86 -0.12 -6.80
CA GLY A 544 6.29 -1.02 -7.86
C GLY A 544 6.75 -0.27 -9.12
N ASN A 545 7.57 -0.91 -9.95
CA ASN A 545 8.00 -0.33 -11.22
C ASN A 545 6.83 -0.27 -12.20
N ILE A 546 6.76 0.81 -12.98
CA ILE A 546 5.67 1.08 -13.92
C ILE A 546 6.25 1.16 -15.33
N SER A 547 5.72 0.35 -16.23
CA SER A 547 6.15 0.30 -17.63
C SER A 547 4.96 0.29 -18.59
N GLY A 548 5.03 1.10 -19.63
CA GLY A 548 3.97 1.26 -20.64
C GLY A 548 4.49 1.75 -21.99
N VAL A 549 3.58 2.10 -22.90
CA VAL A 549 3.92 2.69 -24.21
C VAL A 549 3.59 4.17 -24.22
N GLU A 550 2.31 4.55 -24.19
CA GLU A 550 1.89 5.95 -24.09
C GLU A 550 1.10 6.27 -22.81
N LYS A 551 1.22 7.51 -22.33
CA LYS A 551 0.42 8.05 -21.21
C LYS A 551 0.64 7.22 -19.95
N VAL A 552 1.89 7.24 -19.49
CA VAL A 552 2.38 6.45 -18.36
C VAL A 552 2.61 7.38 -17.18
N GLY A 553 2.01 7.09 -16.02
CA GLY A 553 2.13 7.91 -14.83
C GLY A 553 2.39 7.11 -13.56
N GLY A 554 3.13 7.69 -12.62
CA GLY A 554 3.34 7.08 -11.30
C GLY A 554 2.06 6.89 -10.49
N VAL A 555 1.12 7.84 -10.60
CA VAL A 555 -0.19 7.77 -9.96
C VAL A 555 -1.27 7.55 -11.01
N MET A 556 -1.33 8.40 -12.05
CA MET A 556 -2.35 8.33 -13.10
C MET A 556 -1.76 8.28 -14.50
N GLY A 557 -2.21 7.36 -15.35
CA GLY A 557 -1.82 7.34 -16.77
C GLY A 557 -2.44 8.50 -17.56
N PHE A 558 -3.77 8.52 -17.65
CA PHE A 558 -4.52 9.59 -18.30
C PHE A 558 -5.61 10.16 -17.39
N CYS A 559 -5.49 11.46 -17.13
CA CYS A 559 -6.45 12.25 -16.40
C CYS A 559 -7.37 13.00 -17.36
N ASP A 560 -8.53 12.41 -17.67
CA ASP A 560 -9.53 13.11 -18.49
C ASP A 560 -10.20 14.23 -17.70
N ALA A 561 -10.68 13.92 -16.50
CA ALA A 561 -11.40 14.87 -15.64
C ALA A 561 -11.34 14.42 -14.17
N ILE A 562 -10.75 15.23 -13.29
CA ILE A 562 -10.86 15.07 -11.82
C ILE A 562 -11.14 16.41 -11.13
N LEU A 563 -11.51 16.35 -9.85
CA LEU A 563 -11.56 17.55 -9.00
C LEU A 563 -10.16 17.92 -8.55
N SER A 564 -9.47 17.10 -7.76
CA SER A 564 -8.13 17.42 -7.25
C SER A 564 -7.25 16.19 -7.08
N LEU A 565 -5.94 16.42 -7.01
CA LEU A 565 -4.94 15.39 -6.71
C LEU A 565 -4.03 15.90 -5.59
N SER A 566 -4.04 15.26 -4.42
CA SER A 566 -3.27 15.72 -3.27
C SER A 566 -2.47 14.61 -2.60
N ASP A 567 -1.26 14.94 -2.14
CA ASP A 567 -0.42 14.07 -1.30
C ASP A 567 -0.18 12.67 -1.89
N CYS A 568 -0.13 12.57 -3.22
CA CYS A 568 0.06 11.31 -3.93
C CYS A 568 1.50 11.18 -4.42
N TYR A 569 2.08 9.98 -4.33
CA TYR A 569 3.47 9.80 -4.73
C TYR A 569 3.78 8.48 -5.43
N SER A 570 4.87 8.46 -6.19
CA SER A 570 5.43 7.25 -6.78
C SER A 570 6.92 7.13 -6.48
N THR A 571 7.35 5.95 -6.02
CA THR A 571 8.78 5.65 -5.75
C THR A 571 9.38 4.66 -6.73
N GLY A 572 8.56 3.92 -7.48
CA GLY A 572 9.04 2.96 -8.48
C GLY A 572 9.57 3.65 -9.74
N ASN A 573 10.41 2.95 -10.50
CA ASN A 573 10.88 3.48 -11.78
C ASN A 573 9.74 3.48 -12.80
N ILE A 574 9.60 4.58 -13.54
CA ILE A 574 8.55 4.80 -14.53
C ILE A 574 9.18 4.86 -15.92
N SER A 575 8.69 4.02 -16.82
CA SER A 575 9.20 3.91 -18.19
C SER A 575 8.08 3.87 -19.23
N GLY A 576 8.26 4.62 -20.31
CA GLY A 576 7.34 4.61 -21.45
C GLY A 576 7.98 5.17 -22.71
N GLN A 577 7.25 5.22 -23.81
CA GLN A 577 7.72 5.86 -25.05
C GLN A 577 7.27 7.32 -25.13
N LYS A 578 6.02 7.60 -24.77
CA LYS A 578 5.43 8.94 -24.95
C LYS A 578 4.50 9.35 -23.82
N ASP A 579 4.49 10.63 -23.48
CA ASP A 579 3.63 11.22 -22.43
C ASP A 579 3.85 10.51 -21.08
N VAL A 580 5.09 10.56 -20.59
CA VAL A 580 5.50 9.86 -19.37
C VAL A 580 5.68 10.86 -18.24
N GLY A 581 4.96 10.68 -17.14
CA GLY A 581 4.98 11.55 -15.98
C GLY A 581 5.32 10.82 -14.69
N GLY A 582 6.07 11.47 -13.80
CA GLY A 582 6.33 10.93 -12.47
C GLY A 582 5.07 10.73 -11.61
N VAL A 583 4.04 11.55 -11.84
CA VAL A 583 2.74 11.47 -11.15
C VAL A 583 1.63 11.24 -12.16
N VAL A 584 1.53 12.08 -13.20
CA VAL A 584 0.48 12.00 -14.22
C VAL A 584 1.08 11.91 -15.63
N GLY A 585 0.75 10.88 -16.41
CA GLY A 585 1.24 10.75 -17.78
C GLY A 585 0.70 11.85 -18.70
N TYR A 586 -0.62 11.97 -18.76
CA TYR A 586 -1.32 12.97 -19.58
C TYR A 586 -2.48 13.60 -18.82
N LEU A 587 -2.54 14.93 -18.81
CA LEU A 587 -3.55 15.72 -18.11
C LEU A 587 -4.41 16.52 -19.11
N SER A 588 -5.68 16.14 -19.22
CA SER A 588 -6.69 16.79 -20.07
C SER A 588 -7.51 17.80 -19.26
N TRP A 589 -8.08 17.39 -18.13
CA TRP A 589 -8.92 18.27 -17.32
C TRP A 589 -8.75 17.96 -15.83
N MET A 590 -8.43 18.99 -15.06
CA MET A 590 -8.39 18.99 -13.61
C MET A 590 -8.99 20.31 -13.16
N ARG A 591 -10.00 20.29 -12.28
CA ARG A 591 -10.73 21.52 -11.88
C ARG A 591 -10.08 22.24 -10.70
N GLY A 592 -9.41 21.49 -9.84
CA GLY A 592 -8.72 21.93 -8.64
C GLY A 592 -7.20 21.73 -8.76
N PRO A 593 -6.47 21.91 -7.65
CA PRO A 593 -5.01 21.87 -7.67
C PRO A 593 -4.46 20.43 -7.64
N MET A 594 -3.23 20.28 -8.15
CA MET A 594 -2.33 19.20 -7.81
C MET A 594 -1.41 19.67 -6.67
N THR A 595 -1.53 19.09 -5.48
CA THR A 595 -0.83 19.58 -4.27
C THR A 595 -0.04 18.48 -3.58
N GLY A 596 1.15 18.73 -3.05
CA GLY A 596 1.86 17.76 -2.19
C GLY A 596 2.28 16.47 -2.91
N CYS A 597 2.23 16.43 -4.24
CA CYS A 597 2.49 15.21 -5.01
C CYS A 597 3.99 15.04 -5.30
N SER A 598 4.49 13.79 -5.33
CA SER A 598 5.90 13.55 -5.59
C SER A 598 6.24 12.36 -6.46
N SER A 599 7.38 12.44 -7.14
CA SER A 599 7.99 11.35 -7.90
C SER A 599 9.44 11.18 -7.48
N GLN A 600 9.82 9.96 -7.07
CA GLN A 600 11.18 9.65 -6.60
C GLN A 600 11.93 8.69 -7.51
N GLY A 601 11.25 7.71 -8.13
CA GLY A 601 11.87 6.77 -9.05
C GLY A 601 12.21 7.41 -10.39
N ARG A 602 13.15 6.81 -11.15
CA ARG A 602 13.57 7.33 -12.46
C ARG A 602 12.38 7.41 -13.42
N VAL A 603 12.23 8.54 -14.12
CA VAL A 603 11.19 8.75 -15.14
C VAL A 603 11.88 8.81 -16.51
N SER A 604 11.60 7.84 -17.37
CA SER A 604 12.30 7.69 -18.65
C SER A 604 11.37 7.42 -19.83
N GLY A 605 11.69 8.00 -20.98
CA GLY A 605 11.04 7.67 -22.25
C GLY A 605 11.59 8.41 -23.46
N ASP A 606 10.83 8.48 -24.55
CA ASP A 606 11.30 9.14 -25.79
C ASP A 606 10.76 10.56 -25.94
N THR A 607 9.44 10.76 -25.87
CA THR A 607 8.78 12.04 -26.16
C THR A 607 7.86 12.51 -25.02
N ASN A 608 7.89 13.80 -24.68
CA ASN A 608 7.06 14.42 -23.63
C ASN A 608 7.23 13.74 -22.28
N ILE A 609 8.42 13.91 -21.68
CA ILE A 609 8.78 13.29 -20.41
C ILE A 609 8.81 14.36 -19.32
N GLY A 610 8.00 14.20 -18.29
CA GLY A 610 7.88 15.15 -17.20
C GLY A 610 8.16 14.52 -15.85
N GLY A 611 8.94 15.20 -15.03
CA GLY A 611 9.21 14.75 -13.67
C GLY A 611 7.98 14.62 -12.76
N LEU A 612 6.91 15.36 -13.06
CA LEU A 612 5.57 15.18 -12.46
C LEU A 612 4.52 14.86 -13.53
N VAL A 613 4.45 15.66 -14.59
CA VAL A 613 3.41 15.55 -15.63
C VAL A 613 4.01 15.41 -17.02
N GLY A 614 3.70 14.33 -17.75
CA GLY A 614 4.22 14.13 -19.10
C GLY A 614 3.73 15.18 -20.10
N GLN A 615 2.41 15.25 -20.32
CA GLN A 615 1.79 16.26 -21.16
C GLN A 615 0.55 16.90 -20.52
N ILE A 616 0.37 18.21 -20.72
CA ILE A 616 -0.84 18.96 -20.37
C ILE A 616 -1.55 19.44 -21.65
N SER A 617 -2.83 19.14 -21.77
CA SER A 617 -3.73 19.65 -22.81
C SER A 617 -5.10 19.97 -22.22
N SER A 618 -5.18 21.06 -21.46
CA SER A 618 -6.39 21.53 -20.78
C SER A 618 -6.91 22.85 -21.30
N PHE A 619 -8.20 23.11 -21.11
CA PHE A 619 -8.84 24.39 -21.44
C PHE A 619 -9.12 25.26 -20.21
N GLN A 620 -8.67 24.84 -19.02
CA GLN A 620 -8.91 25.52 -17.76
C GLN A 620 -7.62 25.97 -17.06
N ASP A 621 -7.80 26.58 -15.89
CA ASP A 621 -6.73 27.03 -15.03
C ASP A 621 -6.23 25.83 -14.20
N LEU A 622 -4.91 25.59 -14.14
CA LEU A 622 -4.30 24.50 -13.37
C LEU A 622 -3.37 25.07 -12.30
N SER A 623 -3.41 24.52 -11.10
CA SER A 623 -2.46 24.87 -10.03
C SER A 623 -1.67 23.64 -9.64
N ILE A 624 -0.35 23.77 -9.58
CA ILE A 624 0.58 22.77 -9.07
C ILE A 624 1.29 23.40 -7.89
N ASP A 625 1.05 22.89 -6.68
CA ASP A 625 1.59 23.47 -5.45
C ASP A 625 2.30 22.43 -4.59
N ASN A 626 3.40 22.81 -3.95
CA ASN A 626 4.13 21.96 -3.00
C ASN A 626 4.48 20.54 -3.53
N CYS A 627 4.77 20.42 -4.83
CA CYS A 627 5.07 19.13 -5.46
C CYS A 627 6.58 18.92 -5.66
N ILE A 628 7.03 17.67 -5.62
CA ILE A 628 8.46 17.32 -5.66
C ILE A 628 8.76 16.34 -6.80
N SER A 629 9.62 16.72 -7.74
CA SER A 629 10.20 15.78 -8.71
C SER A 629 11.64 15.47 -8.36
N SER A 630 11.86 14.47 -7.50
CA SER A 630 13.19 13.94 -7.18
C SER A 630 13.70 12.90 -8.18
N ALA A 631 12.89 12.57 -9.19
CA ALA A 631 13.20 11.61 -10.23
C ALA A 631 14.33 12.08 -11.14
N GLU A 632 15.22 11.17 -11.54
CA GLU A 632 16.03 11.38 -12.75
C GLU A 632 15.08 11.34 -13.95
N VAL A 633 14.98 12.45 -14.69
CA VAL A 633 14.12 12.59 -15.87
C VAL A 633 14.96 12.49 -17.13
N SER A 634 14.65 11.53 -17.99
CA SER A 634 15.38 11.30 -19.25
C SER A 634 14.42 11.18 -20.44
N GLY A 635 14.68 11.95 -21.49
CA GLY A 635 13.90 11.92 -22.72
C GLY A 635 14.65 12.48 -23.92
N ASN A 636 14.33 11.97 -25.11
CA ASN A 636 14.97 12.37 -26.37
C ASN A 636 14.35 13.64 -26.98
N ASN A 637 13.05 13.88 -26.74
CA ASN A 637 12.30 14.98 -27.34
C ASN A 637 11.29 15.56 -26.33
N SER A 638 11.48 16.81 -25.90
CA SER A 638 10.63 17.47 -24.89
C SER A 638 10.66 16.78 -23.52
N ALA A 639 11.80 16.85 -22.84
CA ALA A 639 11.93 16.42 -21.45
C ALA A 639 11.96 17.66 -20.55
N GLY A 640 11.16 17.66 -19.48
CA GLY A 640 11.12 18.75 -18.51
C GLY A 640 11.14 18.24 -17.07
N SER A 641 11.76 19.02 -16.20
CA SER A 641 12.00 18.65 -14.80
C SER A 641 10.71 18.57 -13.96
N PHE A 642 9.65 19.25 -14.38
CA PHE A 642 8.29 19.05 -13.85
C PHE A 642 7.31 18.62 -14.94
N ILE A 643 7.27 19.35 -16.05
CA ILE A 643 6.29 19.15 -17.12
C ILE A 643 7.01 18.82 -18.42
N GLY A 644 6.66 17.73 -19.09
CA GLY A 644 7.25 17.37 -20.38
C GLY A 644 6.80 18.31 -21.50
N ARG A 645 5.49 18.48 -21.70
CA ARG A 645 4.92 19.36 -22.74
C ARG A 645 3.61 20.04 -22.33
N ILE A 646 3.42 21.29 -22.75
CA ILE A 646 2.13 21.99 -22.65
C ILE A 646 1.59 22.29 -24.05
N GLU A 647 0.43 21.75 -24.39
CA GLU A 647 -0.21 21.92 -25.69
C GLU A 647 -1.36 22.94 -25.66
N LYS A 648 -2.25 22.82 -24.69
CA LYS A 648 -3.38 23.71 -24.47
C LYS A 648 -3.49 23.98 -22.97
N LEU A 649 -3.60 25.25 -22.60
CA LEU A 649 -3.83 25.66 -21.21
C LEU A 649 -4.32 27.10 -21.16
N LYS A 650 -5.24 27.41 -20.24
CA LYS A 650 -5.68 28.80 -20.04
C LYS A 650 -4.66 29.56 -19.19
N THR A 651 -4.42 29.07 -17.97
CA THR A 651 -3.35 29.54 -17.08
C THR A 651 -2.81 28.36 -16.27
N ILE A 652 -1.55 28.41 -15.87
CA ILE A 652 -1.00 27.51 -14.86
C ILE A 652 -0.26 28.30 -13.81
N SER A 653 -0.38 27.89 -12.56
CA SER A 653 0.44 28.37 -11.45
C SER A 653 1.24 27.19 -10.91
N VAL A 654 2.56 27.35 -10.82
CA VAL A 654 3.46 26.38 -10.20
C VAL A 654 4.13 27.07 -9.02
N THR A 655 3.77 26.68 -7.80
CA THR A 655 4.23 27.32 -6.56
C THR A 655 4.84 26.30 -5.61
N ASN A 656 5.88 26.69 -4.87
CA ASN A 656 6.49 25.86 -3.81
C ASN A 656 6.97 24.46 -4.27
N CYS A 657 7.24 24.27 -5.56
CA CYS A 657 7.64 22.98 -6.11
C CYS A 657 9.16 22.81 -6.18
N LYS A 658 9.68 21.59 -6.06
CA LYS A 658 11.14 21.26 -6.06
C LYS A 658 11.50 20.19 -7.09
N THR A 659 12.65 20.28 -7.78
CA THR A 659 13.09 19.27 -8.78
C THR A 659 14.60 18.93 -8.78
N ALA A 660 14.93 17.63 -8.95
CA ALA A 660 16.29 17.03 -8.98
C ALA A 660 16.92 16.89 -10.35
N ALA A 661 16.17 17.23 -11.41
CA ALA A 661 16.72 17.23 -12.75
C ALA A 661 17.67 18.42 -12.92
N LEU A 662 18.97 18.16 -12.76
CA LEU A 662 20.03 19.06 -13.18
C LEU A 662 20.00 19.13 -14.71
N ASP A 663 20.01 20.32 -15.28
CA ASP A 663 20.10 20.59 -16.73
C ASP A 663 18.83 20.37 -17.58
N LEU A 664 17.64 20.25 -16.97
CA LEU A 664 16.35 20.28 -17.71
C LEU A 664 15.54 21.55 -17.41
N ASP A 665 14.94 22.12 -18.46
CA ASP A 665 13.94 23.17 -18.31
C ASP A 665 12.81 22.69 -17.38
N THR A 666 12.26 23.60 -16.57
CA THR A 666 11.05 23.35 -15.77
C THR A 666 9.93 22.73 -16.61
N ILE A 667 9.83 23.19 -17.86
CA ILE A 667 8.90 22.72 -18.88
C ILE A 667 9.71 22.33 -20.13
N GLY A 668 9.55 21.11 -20.63
CA GLY A 668 10.33 20.61 -21.77
C GLY A 668 9.99 21.27 -23.11
N SER A 669 8.71 21.52 -23.42
CA SER A 669 8.30 22.32 -24.59
C SER A 669 6.85 22.84 -24.49
N THR A 670 6.54 23.87 -25.31
CA THR A 670 5.19 24.46 -25.43
C THR A 670 4.73 24.54 -26.88
N SER A 671 3.41 24.45 -27.13
CA SER A 671 2.85 24.68 -28.46
C SER A 671 2.93 26.17 -28.88
N SER A 672 2.94 26.43 -30.18
CA SER A 672 2.99 27.79 -30.76
C SER A 672 1.75 28.65 -30.48
N SER A 673 0.69 28.07 -29.88
CA SER A 673 -0.54 28.76 -29.49
C SER A 673 -0.51 29.35 -28.07
N ILE A 674 0.56 29.17 -27.31
CA ILE A 674 0.72 29.69 -25.94
C ILE A 674 1.53 31.00 -26.01
N SER A 675 0.98 32.10 -25.47
CA SER A 675 1.65 33.40 -25.50
C SER A 675 2.78 33.49 -24.47
N ASN A 676 3.82 34.28 -24.74
CA ASN A 676 4.93 34.52 -23.80
C ASN A 676 4.47 35.12 -22.46
N GLU A 677 3.34 35.83 -22.43
CA GLU A 677 2.75 36.40 -21.21
C GLU A 677 2.10 35.32 -20.33
N VAL A 678 1.48 34.29 -20.93
CA VAL A 678 1.04 33.10 -20.20
C VAL A 678 2.25 32.40 -19.63
N LEU A 679 3.30 32.15 -20.42
CA LEU A 679 4.57 31.50 -19.99
C LEU A 679 5.25 32.22 -18.82
N GLN A 680 5.32 33.55 -18.83
CA GLN A 680 5.92 34.34 -17.74
C GLN A 680 5.09 34.31 -16.45
N ASN A 681 3.76 34.26 -16.56
CA ASN A 681 2.88 34.04 -15.41
C ASN A 681 2.93 32.59 -14.89
N MET A 682 3.32 31.60 -15.72
CA MET A 682 3.55 30.20 -15.31
C MET A 682 4.75 30.02 -14.38
N LEU A 683 5.69 30.99 -14.37
CA LEU A 683 6.99 30.89 -13.71
C LEU A 683 7.13 31.79 -12.46
N ASN A 684 6.12 32.58 -12.11
CA ASN A 684 6.12 33.40 -10.90
C ASN A 684 5.86 32.51 -9.67
N GLY A 685 6.93 32.04 -9.02
CA GLY A 685 6.86 31.18 -7.83
C GLY A 685 7.61 29.86 -7.94
N ILE A 686 8.30 29.61 -9.06
CA ILE A 686 9.21 28.48 -9.21
C ILE A 686 10.55 28.86 -8.61
N GLU A 687 10.81 28.38 -7.40
CA GLU A 687 12.17 28.31 -6.91
C GLU A 687 12.83 27.13 -7.63
N VAL A 688 13.81 27.39 -8.50
CA VAL A 688 14.81 26.37 -8.85
C VAL A 688 15.61 26.15 -7.57
N VAL A 689 15.01 25.40 -6.66
CA VAL A 689 15.76 24.73 -5.63
C VAL A 689 16.65 23.80 -6.41
N GLU A 690 17.98 23.99 -6.34
CA GLU A 690 18.85 22.83 -6.45
C GLU A 690 18.19 21.79 -5.55
N VAL A 691 17.48 20.81 -6.10
CA VAL A 691 17.39 19.57 -5.36
C VAL A 691 18.81 19.07 -5.46
N GLU A 692 19.61 19.50 -4.50
CA GLU A 692 19.99 18.58 -3.46
C GLU A 692 19.33 17.21 -3.70
N ARG A 693 19.93 16.40 -4.60
CA ARG A 693 20.41 15.08 -4.15
C ARG A 693 20.73 15.33 -2.69
N VAL A 694 19.94 14.86 -1.71
CA VAL A 694 20.13 15.21 -0.28
C VAL A 694 21.52 15.78 -0.10
N ASP A 695 21.65 17.11 -0.07
CA ASP A 695 22.93 17.68 -0.51
C ASP A 695 23.97 17.08 0.39
N PRO A 696 25.01 16.45 -0.16
CA PRO A 696 26.12 16.12 0.70
C PRO A 696 26.59 17.42 1.38
N SER A 697 26.27 18.63 0.89
CA SER A 697 26.41 19.93 1.58
C SER A 697 25.45 20.26 2.72
N LYS A 698 24.25 19.67 2.81
CA LYS A 698 23.44 19.70 4.04
C LYS A 698 23.90 18.68 5.10
N ILE A 699 24.91 17.87 4.75
CA ILE A 699 25.62 16.96 5.66
C ILE A 699 27.16 17.13 5.52
N LYS A 700 27.60 18.27 4.98
CA LYS A 700 29.02 18.65 5.01
C LYS A 700 29.20 19.65 6.12
N ILE A 701 30.14 19.37 7.00
CA ILE A 701 30.63 20.38 7.92
C ILE A 701 31.61 21.24 7.14
N THR A 702 31.31 22.52 7.03
CA THR A 702 32.22 23.51 6.46
C THR A 702 32.85 24.31 7.59
N LEU A 703 34.15 24.15 7.76
CA LEU A 703 34.96 24.90 8.70
C LEU A 703 35.56 26.11 7.99
N GLN A 704 35.38 27.30 8.57
CA GLN A 704 36.08 28.49 8.14
C GLN A 704 37.47 28.48 8.77
N VAL A 705 38.46 28.06 7.98
CA VAL A 705 39.86 27.87 8.41
C VAL A 705 40.77 29.02 7.99
N GLY A 706 40.30 29.95 7.16
CA GLY A 706 41.05 31.15 6.75
C GLY A 706 40.26 32.43 6.98
N ILE A 707 40.92 33.58 6.77
CA ILE A 707 40.32 34.91 7.05
C ILE A 707 39.59 35.54 5.86
N ASN A 708 39.65 34.92 4.67
CA ASN A 708 39.01 35.47 3.46
C ASN A 708 37.68 34.74 3.17
N SER A 709 36.85 35.35 2.32
CA SER A 709 35.55 34.78 1.94
C SER A 709 35.63 33.76 0.78
N ASP A 710 36.84 33.49 0.28
CA ASP A 710 37.08 32.62 -0.87
C ASP A 710 37.10 31.13 -0.49
N ALA A 711 36.97 30.27 -1.50
CA ALA A 711 36.91 28.82 -1.32
C ALA A 711 38.17 28.24 -0.66
N ASN A 712 39.34 28.90 -0.80
CA ASN A 712 40.59 28.45 -0.19
C ASN A 712 40.65 28.66 1.33
N SER A 713 39.76 29.49 1.88
CA SER A 713 39.65 29.78 3.31
C SER A 713 38.62 28.89 4.03
N LYS A 714 38.03 27.92 3.31
CA LYS A 714 37.02 26.99 3.81
C LYS A 714 37.48 25.56 3.60
N LEU A 715 37.23 24.71 4.59
CA LEU A 715 37.45 23.27 4.50
C LEU A 715 36.13 22.55 4.72
N THR A 716 35.79 21.62 3.84
CA THR A 716 34.49 20.95 3.82
C THR A 716 34.69 19.44 3.79
N PHE A 717 34.01 18.69 4.67
CA PHE A 717 34.09 17.22 4.74
C PHE A 717 32.72 16.59 5.05
N ASN A 718 32.53 15.32 4.66
CA ASN A 718 31.23 14.63 4.68
C ASN A 718 31.04 13.74 5.93
N THR A 719 29.86 13.79 6.55
CA THR A 719 29.50 12.96 7.71
C THR A 719 28.51 11.82 7.45
N SER A 720 28.02 11.68 6.21
CA SER A 720 27.00 10.68 5.87
C SER A 720 27.55 9.29 5.55
N PHE A 721 26.75 8.28 5.90
CA PHE A 721 26.87 6.88 5.46
C PHE A 721 25.78 6.55 4.43
N SER A 722 26.02 5.56 3.57
CA SER A 722 24.96 5.06 2.67
C SER A 722 23.79 4.46 3.47
N ALA A 723 22.56 4.93 3.20
CA ALA A 723 21.35 4.51 3.92
C ALA A 723 21.04 3.01 3.74
N GLU A 724 21.32 2.47 2.56
CA GLU A 724 21.06 1.08 2.19
C GLU A 724 21.84 0.08 3.06
N VAL A 725 22.99 0.51 3.59
CA VAL A 725 23.95 -0.34 4.30
C VAL A 725 23.66 -0.39 5.79
N ILE A 726 23.25 0.75 6.35
CA ILE A 726 22.96 0.88 7.77
C ILE A 726 21.62 0.22 8.09
N ASP A 727 20.59 0.42 7.25
CA ASP A 727 19.31 -0.26 7.46
C ASP A 727 19.45 -1.78 7.30
N ALA A 728 20.26 -2.26 6.35
CA ALA A 728 20.57 -3.69 6.18
C ALA A 728 21.36 -4.29 7.35
N LEU A 729 22.23 -3.51 8.00
CA LEU A 729 22.96 -3.94 9.19
C LEU A 729 22.07 -3.94 10.45
N LEU A 730 21.19 -2.94 10.59
CA LEU A 730 20.34 -2.77 11.78
C LEU A 730 19.25 -3.84 11.89
N ASP A 731 18.84 -4.44 10.78
CA ASP A 731 17.87 -5.55 10.70
C ASP A 731 18.51 -6.90 10.36
N ILE A 732 19.84 -7.02 10.49
CA ILE A 732 20.57 -8.22 10.07
C ILE A 732 20.18 -9.47 10.89
N ASP A 733 19.73 -10.54 10.22
CA ASP A 733 19.66 -11.87 10.82
C ASP A 733 20.94 -12.64 10.48
N ILE A 734 21.81 -12.83 11.47
CA ILE A 734 23.10 -13.53 11.29
C ILE A 734 22.96 -15.01 10.90
N LEU A 735 21.76 -15.58 11.00
CA LEU A 735 21.46 -16.94 10.51
C LEU A 735 21.29 -16.98 8.99
N ASN A 736 21.09 -15.84 8.33
CA ASN A 736 20.95 -15.75 6.88
C ASN A 736 22.31 -15.89 6.19
N THR A 737 22.35 -16.62 5.06
CA THR A 737 23.56 -16.84 4.27
C THR A 737 24.16 -15.55 3.70
N SER A 738 23.36 -14.50 3.53
CA SER A 738 23.82 -13.18 3.08
C SER A 738 24.43 -12.30 4.17
N ALA A 739 24.39 -12.71 5.45
CA ALA A 739 24.85 -11.87 6.56
C ALA A 739 26.34 -11.53 6.48
N LEU A 740 27.18 -12.45 5.99
CA LEU A 740 28.62 -12.21 5.84
C LEU A 740 28.92 -11.14 4.79
N GLU A 741 28.18 -11.12 3.68
CA GLU A 741 28.35 -10.14 2.60
C GLU A 741 27.95 -8.73 3.07
N VAL A 742 26.84 -8.61 3.81
CA VAL A 742 26.39 -7.33 4.40
C VAL A 742 27.41 -6.80 5.42
N LEU A 743 27.98 -7.69 6.25
CA LEU A 743 28.99 -7.31 7.24
C LEU A 743 30.32 -6.91 6.61
N ASP A 744 30.76 -7.63 5.57
CA ASP A 744 31.96 -7.27 4.80
C ASP A 744 31.80 -5.92 4.09
N PHE A 745 30.62 -5.64 3.57
CA PHE A 745 30.31 -4.35 2.98
C PHE A 745 30.34 -3.21 4.03
N PHE A 746 29.69 -3.40 5.17
CA PHE A 746 29.67 -2.39 6.24
C PHE A 746 31.07 -2.08 6.80
N ILE A 747 31.91 -3.10 7.02
CA ILE A 747 33.29 -2.92 7.48
C ILE A 747 34.10 -2.09 6.47
N ASN A 748 33.93 -2.35 5.18
CA ASN A 748 34.61 -1.59 4.12
C ASN A 748 34.17 -0.13 4.08
N GLU A 749 32.89 0.16 4.31
CA GLU A 749 32.36 1.53 4.39
C GLU A 749 32.92 2.30 5.60
N VAL A 750 32.94 1.67 6.77
CA VAL A 750 33.53 2.28 7.98
C VAL A 750 35.02 2.58 7.77
N ASN A 751 35.78 1.64 7.20
CA ASN A 751 37.20 1.81 6.92
C ASN A 751 37.45 2.95 5.91
N GLN A 752 36.63 3.08 4.86
CA GLN A 752 36.73 4.19 3.92
C GLN A 752 36.49 5.54 4.60
N LYS A 753 35.53 5.61 5.53
CA LYS A 753 35.25 6.84 6.28
C LYS A 753 36.37 7.24 7.23
N GLN A 754 37.03 6.28 7.86
CA GLN A 754 38.23 6.54 8.68
C GLN A 754 39.37 7.14 7.86
N VAL A 755 39.58 6.63 6.63
CA VAL A 755 40.59 7.19 5.72
C VAL A 755 40.24 8.61 5.30
N GLU A 756 38.96 8.89 5.04
CA GLU A 756 38.48 10.24 4.71
C GLU A 756 38.74 11.22 5.87
N TYR A 757 38.40 10.86 7.11
CA TYR A 757 38.63 11.71 8.28
C TYR A 757 40.09 11.92 8.60
N GLY A 758 40.92 10.87 8.51
CA GLY A 758 42.37 11.01 8.68
C GLY A 758 42.99 11.96 7.65
N ALA A 759 42.51 11.97 6.41
CA ALA A 759 42.97 12.93 5.40
C ALA A 759 42.57 14.37 5.74
N VAL A 760 41.39 14.58 6.33
CA VAL A 760 40.92 15.90 6.75
C VAL A 760 41.66 16.41 7.99
N GLU A 761 41.91 15.56 8.99
CA GLU A 761 42.71 15.91 10.18
C GLU A 761 44.11 16.41 9.79
N ASN A 762 44.79 15.70 8.89
CA ASN A 762 46.12 16.11 8.39
C ASN A 762 46.09 17.49 7.70
N ARG A 763 45.01 17.78 6.97
CA ARG A 763 44.82 19.08 6.31
C ARG A 763 44.53 20.19 7.31
N LEU A 764 43.74 19.92 8.34
CA LEU A 764 43.46 20.88 9.41
C LEU A 764 44.70 21.19 10.24
N GLN A 765 45.52 20.18 10.57
CA GLN A 765 46.78 20.40 11.27
C GLN A 765 47.76 21.26 10.45
N SER A 766 47.85 20.99 9.14
CA SER A 766 48.64 21.81 8.23
C SER A 766 48.13 23.26 8.13
N ALA A 767 46.81 23.45 8.13
CA ALA A 767 46.19 24.77 8.12
C ALA A 767 46.46 25.52 9.44
N LEU A 768 46.38 24.82 10.59
CA LEU A 768 46.66 25.38 11.92
C LEU A 768 48.07 25.94 12.01
N GLU A 769 49.07 25.20 11.53
CA GLU A 769 50.47 25.64 11.49
C GLU A 769 50.64 26.92 10.66
N GLN A 770 50.00 26.99 9.47
CA GLN A 770 50.08 28.15 8.59
C GLN A 770 49.39 29.40 9.17
N ILE A 771 48.23 29.20 9.83
CA ILE A 771 47.48 30.26 10.52
C ILE A 771 48.30 30.82 11.68
N SER A 772 48.89 29.94 12.48
CA SER A 772 49.73 30.30 13.64
C SER A 772 50.92 31.17 13.20
N VAL A 773 51.65 30.74 12.16
CA VAL A 773 52.76 31.52 11.60
C VAL A 773 52.30 32.88 11.08
N SER A 774 51.13 32.94 10.44
CA SER A 774 50.58 34.20 9.92
C SER A 774 50.13 35.14 11.04
N TYR A 775 49.55 34.60 12.11
CA TYR A 775 49.17 35.32 13.32
C TYR A 775 50.39 35.95 13.99
N ASP A 776 51.45 35.17 14.25
CA ASP A 776 52.68 35.64 14.89
C ASP A 776 53.36 36.75 14.07
N ASN A 777 53.40 36.60 12.74
CA ASN A 777 53.95 37.62 11.85
C ASN A 777 53.17 38.95 11.94
N LEU A 778 51.85 38.91 12.04
CA LEU A 778 51.01 40.10 12.15
C LEU A 778 51.13 40.76 13.53
N VAL A 779 51.16 39.97 14.60
CA VAL A 779 51.37 40.47 15.97
C VAL A 779 52.74 41.16 16.08
N SER A 780 53.79 40.55 15.53
CA SER A 780 55.14 41.14 15.46
C SER A 780 55.16 42.45 14.66
N THR A 781 54.49 42.48 13.50
CA THR A 781 54.34 43.69 12.66
C THR A 781 53.60 44.80 13.41
N GLN A 782 52.52 44.45 14.13
CA GLN A 782 51.77 45.41 14.93
C GLN A 782 52.60 45.97 16.09
N SER A 783 53.39 45.12 16.77
CA SER A 783 54.29 45.57 17.83
C SER A 783 55.30 46.59 17.29
N THR A 784 55.91 46.29 16.14
CA THR A 784 56.90 47.18 15.50
C THR A 784 56.30 48.54 15.14
N ILE A 785 55.07 48.59 14.61
CA ILE A 785 54.38 49.84 14.30
C ILE A 785 54.01 50.60 15.57
N ARG A 786 53.56 49.90 16.61
CA ARG A 786 53.24 50.50 17.90
C ARG A 786 54.46 51.15 18.54
N ASP A 787 55.62 50.49 18.49
CA ASP A 787 56.87 51.04 18.99
C ASP A 787 57.31 52.28 18.20
N ALA A 788 57.11 52.28 16.87
CA ALA A 788 57.37 53.46 16.03
C ALA A 788 56.43 54.64 16.35
N ASP A 789 55.14 54.37 16.56
CA ASP A 789 54.15 55.39 16.98
C ASP A 789 54.50 55.97 18.36
N ILE A 790 54.88 55.13 19.32
CA ILE A 790 55.32 55.56 20.65
C ILE A 790 56.58 56.42 20.55
N ALA A 791 57.52 56.07 19.67
CA ALA A 791 58.73 56.87 19.44
C ALA A 791 58.43 58.23 18.79
N GLU A 792 57.50 58.29 17.83
CA GLU A 792 57.07 59.54 17.19
C GLU A 792 56.33 60.47 18.17
N GLU A 793 55.41 59.93 18.98
CA GLU A 793 54.72 60.68 20.03
C GLU A 793 55.69 61.15 21.11
N SER A 794 56.62 60.29 21.55
CA SER A 794 57.65 60.68 22.51
C SER A 794 58.53 61.82 21.98
N SER A 795 58.92 61.76 20.71
CA SER A 795 59.69 62.83 20.03
C SER A 795 58.88 64.14 19.92
N SER A 796 57.60 64.05 19.59
CA SER A 796 56.68 65.21 19.52
C SER A 796 56.40 65.81 20.89
N TYR A 797 56.25 64.98 21.92
CA TYR A 797 56.13 65.40 23.31
C TYR A 797 57.39 66.13 23.79
N ILE A 798 58.58 65.54 23.56
CA ILE A 798 59.88 66.17 23.91
C ILE A 798 60.02 67.52 23.18
N ARG A 799 59.70 67.57 21.88
CA ARG A 799 59.72 68.80 21.08
C ARG A 799 58.78 69.87 21.66
N ASN A 800 57.54 69.50 21.99
CA ASN A 800 56.56 70.41 22.58
C ASN A 800 56.98 70.88 23.98
N GLN A 801 57.61 70.01 24.78
CA GLN A 801 58.15 70.35 26.09
C GLN A 801 59.32 71.34 25.96
N ILE A 802 60.23 71.13 24.99
CA ILE A 802 61.30 72.08 24.65
C ILE A 802 60.71 73.42 24.21
N LEU A 803 59.69 73.42 23.35
CA LEU A 803 59.02 74.65 22.90
C LEU A 803 58.34 75.39 24.06
N GLN A 804 57.68 74.68 24.98
CA GLN A 804 57.08 75.28 26.19
C GLN A 804 58.14 75.84 27.14
N GLN A 805 59.24 75.12 27.37
CA GLN A 805 60.37 75.61 28.18
C GLN A 805 61.08 76.80 27.52
N ALA A 806 61.26 76.79 26.20
CA ALA A 806 61.80 77.91 25.45
C ALA A 806 60.88 79.13 25.52
N ALA A 807 59.56 78.94 25.35
CA ALA A 807 58.57 80.01 25.46
C ALA A 807 58.51 80.59 26.89
N SER A 808 58.57 79.76 27.93
CA SER A 808 58.60 80.24 29.32
C SER A 808 59.91 80.96 29.66
N THR A 809 61.05 80.47 29.16
CA THR A 809 62.36 81.13 29.34
C THR A 809 62.41 82.45 28.57
N LEU A 810 61.86 82.50 27.35
CA LEU A 810 61.74 83.74 26.56
C LEU A 810 60.77 84.74 27.22
N MET A 811 59.63 84.29 27.77
CA MET A 811 58.74 85.16 28.56
C MET A 811 59.40 85.65 29.85
N ALA A 812 60.12 84.79 30.56
CA ALA A 812 60.87 85.19 31.76
C ALA A 812 61.96 86.22 31.41
N THR A 813 62.66 86.04 30.29
CA THR A 813 63.66 86.99 29.79
C THR A 813 62.98 88.30 29.35
N ALA A 814 61.86 88.23 28.63
CA ALA A 814 61.09 89.39 28.19
C ALA A 814 60.42 90.17 29.33
N ASN A 815 60.14 89.53 30.48
CA ASN A 815 59.69 90.19 31.71
C ASN A 815 60.85 90.75 32.56
N GLN A 816 62.05 90.18 32.44
CA GLN A 816 63.26 90.74 33.08
C GLN A 816 63.76 92.01 32.37
N THR A 817 63.62 92.13 31.04
CA THR A 817 64.09 93.33 30.32
C THR A 817 63.41 94.63 30.79
N PRO A 818 62.08 94.69 31.02
CA PRO A 818 61.42 95.82 31.66
C PRO A 818 61.81 96.00 33.14
N ALA A 819 62.04 94.91 33.90
CA ALA A 819 62.42 95.00 35.31
C ALA A 819 63.85 95.56 35.50
N ILE A 820 64.78 95.21 34.60
CA ILE A 820 66.12 95.80 34.54
C ILE A 820 66.03 97.27 34.14
N ALA A 821 65.15 97.62 33.20
CA ALA A 821 64.90 99.02 32.84
C ALA A 821 64.26 99.85 33.98
N LEU A 822 63.43 99.24 34.82
CA LEU A 822 62.81 99.85 36.00
C LEU A 822 63.75 99.95 37.22
N GLN A 823 64.80 99.12 37.31
CA GLN A 823 65.89 99.32 38.29
C GLN A 823 66.87 100.43 37.88
N LEU A 824 66.85 100.83 36.60
CA LEU A 824 67.69 101.89 36.02
C LEU A 824 66.99 103.26 35.92
N LEU A 825 65.73 103.33 36.32
CA LEU A 825 64.98 104.58 36.60
C LEU A 825 64.99 104.82 38.11
#